data_AF-A0A286URD4-F1
#
_entry.id   AF-A0A286URD4-F1
#
_cell.length_a   1.000
_cell.length_b   1.000
_cell.length_c   1.000
_cell.angle_alpha   90.00
_cell.angle_beta   90.00
_cell.angle_gamma   90.00
#
_symmetry.space_group_name_H-M   'P 1'
#
loop_
_entity.id
_entity.type
_entity.pdbx_description
1 polymer ?
#
loop_
_entity_poly.entity_id
_entity_poly.type
_entity_poly.pdbx_seq_one_letter_code
_entity_poly.pdbx_strand_id
1 'polypeptide(L)'
;MQAFKRPHLRTTLVNSLNLKRALATPSSAGPSSSVSPTPTPRSEFRQNLASGPSLDDFITDNVPDRIVLGNTKGPRLPSYLKTTIPTGPSFSKIKNDLRGLGLHTVCEEARCPNIGDCWGGGKGVTEEQGKSAATATIMLMGDTCTRGCRFCSIKTSRAPPPLDPHEPENTAEAISRWGLGYIVLTSVDRDDLADGGAHHFAETIRKIKQKAPHILVEALTGDFGGSLPMVSVVAKSGLDVYAHNIETVEALTPFVRDRRATFRQSLAVLEHAKKEGGVRVTKTSIMLGVGENESQVMDALRELRKVDVDVVTFGQYMRPTKRHMKVDRYVEPEEFDRWKRVAEDMGFLYVASGPLVRSSYKAGEFYIENVLRGVLLRVSTQSMTELKELSNNKVFEGTLSKYSFKSQVLGGLTANFNLFVPANASSSAKVPLLIYLAGLTCTEDNGAQKGGFFKDAASEGIAILFPDTSPRGAGVQGEDDDWDFGTGAGFYLDATAPAFSTHYKMYTHITSELPSLLAASFPIDITRRSIFGHSMGGHGALTIYLSSPPGTYRSASAFAPISNPTECPWGKKAFGGYLKGGVEEAKERYDATELIKGYKEPVHILVDYGTGDNFYKQGQLLPENFLKAAREAGHDEVEIRVRSQEGYDHSYFFISTFASDHVHFHANFLKA
;
A
#
# COMPACT_ATOMS: atom_id res chain seq x y z
N MET A 1 41.88 -24.52 -56.99
CA MET A 1 41.70 -23.71 -58.22
C MET A 1 40.65 -22.65 -57.91
N GLN A 2 40.90 -21.34 -58.07
CA GLN A 2 41.00 -20.58 -59.34
C GLN A 2 39.67 -20.60 -60.14
N ALA A 3 39.10 -19.47 -60.60
CA ALA A 3 39.56 -18.07 -60.53
C ALA A 3 38.42 -17.02 -60.69
N PHE A 4 38.81 -15.73 -60.59
CA PHE A 4 38.05 -14.52 -60.90
C PHE A 4 37.32 -14.53 -62.27
N LYS A 5 36.19 -13.81 -62.39
CA LYS A 5 36.10 -12.52 -63.13
C LYS A 5 34.72 -11.82 -63.08
N ARG A 6 34.78 -10.48 -63.07
CA ARG A 6 33.78 -9.46 -63.49
C ARG A 6 34.36 -8.75 -64.74
N PRO A 7 33.71 -7.72 -65.34
CA PRO A 7 32.30 -7.53 -65.75
C PRO A 7 32.23 -7.19 -67.28
N HIS A 8 31.11 -6.67 -67.79
CA HIS A 8 31.11 -5.78 -68.99
C HIS A 8 29.90 -4.81 -69.03
N LEU A 9 30.06 -3.67 -69.71
CA LEU A 9 29.06 -2.60 -69.90
C LEU A 9 28.64 -2.43 -71.37
N ARG A 10 27.45 -1.85 -71.59
CA ARG A 10 27.01 -0.96 -72.71
C ARG A 10 25.78 -0.17 -72.19
N THR A 11 25.59 1.16 -72.21
CA THR A 11 25.51 2.19 -73.30
C THR A 11 24.59 1.78 -74.47
N THR A 12 23.68 2.59 -75.03
CA THR A 12 23.35 4.07 -74.98
C THR A 12 21.86 4.24 -75.44
N LEU A 13 21.09 5.35 -75.48
CA LEU A 13 21.19 6.84 -75.40
C LEU A 13 19.95 7.37 -74.62
N VAL A 14 19.98 8.50 -73.88
CA VAL A 14 19.63 9.91 -74.25
C VAL A 14 18.33 10.13 -75.05
N ASN A 15 17.40 10.91 -74.47
CA ASN A 15 16.67 11.96 -75.20
C ASN A 15 16.22 13.10 -74.24
N SER A 16 16.20 14.35 -74.69
CA SER A 16 16.02 15.54 -73.83
C SER A 16 15.72 16.83 -74.59
N LEU A 17 14.66 17.59 -74.23
CA LEU A 17 14.31 18.98 -74.66
C LEU A 17 13.05 19.40 -73.82
N ASN A 18 12.71 20.67 -73.57
CA ASN A 18 13.52 21.85 -73.21
C ASN A 18 12.63 22.93 -72.51
N LEU A 19 13.26 23.97 -71.95
CA LEU A 19 12.66 25.12 -71.24
C LEU A 19 11.54 25.86 -71.99
N LYS A 20 10.64 26.50 -71.21
CA LYS A 20 10.48 27.97 -71.23
C LYS A 20 9.87 28.54 -69.93
N ARG A 21 10.10 29.83 -69.71
CA ARG A 21 9.86 30.60 -68.48
C ARG A 21 9.28 31.97 -68.86
N ALA A 22 8.41 32.56 -68.04
CA ALA A 22 7.90 33.92 -68.23
C ALA A 22 7.73 34.64 -66.87
N LEU A 23 7.87 35.97 -66.87
CA LEU A 23 7.81 36.88 -65.72
C LEU A 23 7.30 38.24 -66.21
N ALA A 24 6.42 38.91 -65.45
CA ALA A 24 6.04 40.30 -65.67
C ALA A 24 5.47 40.97 -64.40
N THR A 25 5.78 42.25 -64.21
CA THR A 25 5.33 43.22 -63.19
C THR A 25 5.55 44.64 -63.78
N PRO A 26 5.20 45.76 -63.10
CA PRO A 26 3.99 46.13 -62.38
C PRO A 26 3.32 47.41 -62.99
N SER A 27 2.28 48.00 -62.37
CA SER A 27 1.83 49.39 -62.65
C SER A 27 1.00 50.02 -61.51
N SER A 28 0.62 51.30 -61.60
CA SER A 28 0.35 52.18 -60.44
C SER A 28 -0.88 53.14 -60.51
N ALA A 29 -1.65 53.16 -59.41
CA ALA A 29 -2.35 54.28 -58.74
C ALA A 29 -3.28 55.31 -59.47
N GLY A 30 -4.58 55.23 -59.14
CA GLY A 30 -5.50 56.38 -58.88
C GLY A 30 -6.34 56.95 -60.04
N PRO A 31 -7.43 57.73 -59.78
CA PRO A 31 -8.13 58.01 -58.51
C PRO A 31 -9.68 57.78 -58.52
N SER A 32 -10.29 57.82 -57.32
CA SER A 32 -11.69 58.20 -56.99
C SER A 32 -12.90 57.79 -57.85
N SER A 33 -13.82 57.00 -57.27
CA SER A 33 -15.26 57.31 -57.16
C SER A 33 -15.98 56.36 -56.20
N SER A 34 -17.21 56.68 -55.78
CA SER A 34 -17.86 56.14 -54.57
C SER A 34 -19.02 55.16 -54.82
N VAL A 35 -18.90 53.92 -54.32
CA VAL A 35 -20.02 53.10 -53.82
C VAL A 35 -19.51 52.27 -52.63
N SER A 36 -20.27 52.18 -51.54
CA SER A 36 -19.91 51.41 -50.34
C SER A 36 -20.40 49.96 -50.40
N PRO A 37 -19.52 48.94 -50.41
CA PRO A 37 -19.91 47.57 -50.13
C PRO A 37 -19.92 47.31 -48.60
N THR A 38 -20.87 46.51 -48.13
CA THR A 38 -21.00 46.11 -46.72
C THR A 38 -19.74 45.37 -46.25
N PRO A 39 -19.24 45.57 -45.00
CA PRO A 39 -18.07 44.85 -44.50
C PRO A 39 -18.34 43.34 -44.44
N THR A 40 -17.32 42.54 -44.79
CA THR A 40 -17.35 41.09 -44.51
C THR A 40 -16.70 40.81 -43.15
N PRO A 41 -17.05 39.70 -42.44
CA PRO A 41 -16.70 39.49 -41.02
C PRO A 41 -15.20 39.36 -40.66
N ARG A 42 -14.29 39.73 -41.55
CA ARG A 42 -12.82 39.68 -41.36
C ARG A 42 -12.17 41.06 -41.20
N SER A 43 -12.89 42.17 -41.43
CA SER A 43 -12.35 43.52 -41.20
C SER A 43 -12.46 43.95 -39.74
N GLU A 44 -13.65 43.87 -39.14
CA GLU A 44 -13.91 44.26 -37.75
C GLU A 44 -12.99 43.53 -36.76
N PHE A 45 -12.83 42.22 -36.93
CA PHE A 45 -11.95 41.39 -36.10
C PHE A 45 -10.49 41.84 -36.12
N ARG A 46 -10.03 42.55 -37.16
CA ARG A 46 -8.67 43.11 -37.22
C ARG A 46 -8.55 44.50 -36.59
N GLN A 47 -9.62 45.28 -36.54
CA GLN A 47 -9.63 46.57 -35.84
C GLN A 47 -9.72 46.35 -34.33
N ASN A 48 -10.60 45.45 -33.86
CA ASN A 48 -10.75 45.14 -32.44
C ASN A 48 -9.49 44.49 -31.82
N LEU A 49 -8.65 43.85 -32.64
CA LEU A 49 -7.36 43.29 -32.21
C LEU A 49 -6.24 44.35 -32.08
N ALA A 50 -6.44 45.57 -32.59
CA ALA A 50 -5.45 46.63 -32.60
C ALA A 50 -5.68 47.69 -31.50
N SER A 51 -6.91 47.83 -31.00
CA SER A 51 -7.24 48.73 -29.89
C SER A 51 -6.97 48.09 -28.51
N GLY A 52 -7.29 46.81 -28.35
CA GLY A 52 -7.30 46.13 -27.05
C GLY A 52 -8.48 46.55 -26.16
N PRO A 53 -8.79 45.76 -25.11
CA PRO A 53 -9.78 46.15 -24.09
C PRO A 53 -9.21 47.24 -23.15
N SER A 54 -10.08 48.11 -22.64
CA SER A 54 -9.73 49.08 -21.59
C SER A 54 -9.73 48.42 -20.20
N LEU A 55 -9.39 49.20 -19.16
CA LEU A 55 -9.49 48.74 -17.78
C LEU A 55 -10.96 48.54 -17.34
N ASP A 56 -11.88 49.32 -17.92
CA ASP A 56 -13.31 49.30 -17.57
C ASP A 56 -14.04 48.06 -18.11
N ASP A 57 -13.56 47.51 -19.24
CA ASP A 57 -14.05 46.24 -19.84
C ASP A 57 -13.90 45.04 -18.89
N PHE A 58 -13.08 45.14 -17.84
CA PHE A 58 -12.86 44.10 -16.83
C PHE A 58 -13.69 44.26 -15.55
N ILE A 59 -14.47 45.34 -15.41
CA ILE A 59 -15.11 45.72 -14.13
C ILE A 59 -16.64 45.44 -14.12
N THR A 60 -17.24 45.06 -15.26
CA THR A 60 -18.70 44.84 -15.36
C THR A 60 -19.10 43.36 -15.35
N ASP A 61 -19.84 42.94 -14.31
CA ASP A 61 -20.33 41.57 -14.11
C ASP A 61 -21.46 41.18 -15.09
N ASN A 62 -21.12 40.92 -16.35
CA ASN A 62 -22.00 40.22 -17.30
C ASN A 62 -21.18 39.34 -18.26
N VAL A 63 -21.08 38.04 -17.95
CA VAL A 63 -20.43 37.04 -18.81
C VAL A 63 -21.48 36.36 -19.69
N PRO A 64 -21.54 36.61 -21.01
CA PRO A 64 -22.43 35.89 -21.91
C PRO A 64 -21.94 34.45 -22.15
N ASP A 65 -22.88 33.56 -22.47
CA ASP A 65 -22.63 32.13 -22.52
C ASP A 65 -21.56 31.72 -23.55
N ARG A 66 -20.58 30.92 -23.10
CA ARG A 66 -19.32 30.73 -23.81
C ARG A 66 -19.46 29.69 -24.93
N ILE A 67 -19.59 30.14 -26.17
CA ILE A 67 -19.76 29.29 -27.37
C ILE A 67 -18.74 28.13 -27.40
N VAL A 68 -19.24 26.90 -27.26
CA VAL A 68 -18.39 25.70 -27.13
C VAL A 68 -18.02 25.15 -28.51
N LEU A 69 -16.90 25.63 -29.07
CA LEU A 69 -16.25 24.99 -30.22
C LEU A 69 -15.53 23.70 -29.79
N GLY A 70 -16.31 22.63 -29.57
CA GLY A 70 -15.83 21.31 -29.19
C GLY A 70 -16.73 20.18 -29.70
N ASN A 71 -16.13 19.09 -30.18
CA ASN A 71 -16.89 17.92 -30.66
C ASN A 71 -17.62 17.24 -29.51
N THR A 72 -18.96 17.23 -29.56
CA THR A 72 -19.86 16.77 -28.50
C THR A 72 -19.95 15.26 -28.33
N LYS A 73 -19.33 14.46 -29.21
CA LYS A 73 -19.40 12.98 -29.19
C LYS A 73 -18.28 12.27 -28.40
N GLY A 74 -17.52 12.99 -27.58
CA GLY A 74 -16.52 12.40 -26.68
C GLY A 74 -16.90 12.63 -25.21
N PRO A 75 -16.70 11.66 -24.30
CA PRO A 75 -16.99 11.87 -22.89
C PRO A 75 -16.09 12.99 -22.34
N ARG A 76 -16.71 13.97 -21.67
CA ARG A 76 -16.00 15.06 -20.97
C ARG A 76 -15.20 14.46 -19.82
N LEU A 77 -14.04 15.06 -19.49
CA LEU A 77 -13.24 14.63 -18.35
C LEU A 77 -14.03 14.84 -17.04
N PRO A 78 -14.27 13.80 -16.23
CA PRO A 78 -14.98 13.91 -14.96
C PRO A 78 -14.32 14.87 -13.97
N SER A 79 -15.08 15.30 -12.95
CA SER A 79 -14.59 16.16 -11.86
C SER A 79 -13.47 15.48 -11.06
N TYR A 80 -13.64 14.20 -10.72
CA TYR A 80 -12.70 13.41 -9.92
C TYR A 80 -11.36 13.09 -10.61
N LEU A 81 -11.18 13.46 -11.89
CA LEU A 81 -9.94 13.30 -12.65
C LEU A 81 -9.22 14.64 -12.92
N LYS A 82 -9.62 15.74 -12.26
CA LYS A 82 -8.97 17.05 -12.36
C LYS A 82 -7.98 17.25 -11.22
N THR A 83 -6.71 17.48 -11.53
CA THR A 83 -5.70 17.89 -10.55
C THR A 83 -5.37 19.39 -10.66
N THR A 84 -4.79 19.96 -9.60
CA THR A 84 -4.28 21.34 -9.60
C THR A 84 -2.93 21.45 -10.29
N ILE A 85 -2.60 22.62 -10.85
CA ILE A 85 -1.29 22.87 -11.45
C ILE A 85 -0.24 22.92 -10.33
N PRO A 86 0.88 22.17 -10.43
CA PRO A 86 1.90 22.11 -9.38
C PRO A 86 2.69 23.42 -9.28
N THR A 87 2.74 23.99 -8.08
CA THR A 87 3.54 25.18 -7.73
C THR A 87 4.20 24.98 -6.36
N GLY A 88 5.48 25.35 -6.22
CA GLY A 88 6.19 25.27 -4.94
C GLY A 88 7.72 25.17 -5.04
N PRO A 89 8.44 25.42 -3.93
CA PRO A 89 9.90 25.44 -3.92
C PRO A 89 10.54 24.04 -4.05
N SER A 90 9.99 23.01 -3.40
CA SER A 90 10.54 21.62 -3.48
C SER A 90 10.51 21.09 -4.91
N PHE A 91 9.36 21.21 -5.58
CA PHE A 91 9.20 20.88 -7.00
C PHE A 91 10.22 21.62 -7.89
N SER A 92 10.45 22.91 -7.61
CA SER A 92 11.40 23.74 -8.37
C SER A 92 12.85 23.33 -8.14
N LYS A 93 13.21 22.90 -6.92
CA LYS A 93 14.54 22.39 -6.58
C LYS A 93 14.83 21.07 -7.30
N ILE A 94 13.99 20.05 -7.11
CA ILE A 94 14.16 18.72 -7.71
C ILE A 94 14.25 18.82 -9.24
N LYS A 95 13.42 19.68 -9.86
CA LYS A 95 13.45 19.97 -11.30
C LYS A 95 14.78 20.57 -11.78
N ASN A 96 15.40 21.44 -10.98
CA ASN A 96 16.70 22.04 -11.31
C ASN A 96 17.84 21.03 -11.12
N ASP A 97 17.81 20.24 -10.04
CA ASP A 97 18.81 19.20 -9.75
C ASP A 97 18.83 18.13 -10.86
N LEU A 98 17.66 17.63 -11.27
CA LEU A 98 17.50 16.70 -12.41
C LEU A 98 18.13 17.24 -13.70
N ARG A 99 17.82 18.51 -14.04
CA ARG A 99 18.34 19.18 -15.24
C ARG A 99 19.85 19.41 -15.18
N GLY A 100 20.38 19.75 -14.01
CA GLY A 100 21.82 19.94 -13.79
C GLY A 100 22.64 18.65 -13.95
N LEU A 101 22.00 17.49 -13.76
CA LEU A 101 22.62 16.17 -13.88
C LEU A 101 22.24 15.41 -15.16
N GLY A 102 21.48 16.04 -16.07
CA GLY A 102 21.07 15.43 -17.34
C GLY A 102 20.02 14.31 -17.21
N LEU A 103 19.39 14.15 -16.04
CA LEU A 103 18.52 13.02 -15.73
C LEU A 103 17.07 13.27 -16.21
N HIS A 104 16.47 12.25 -16.81
CA HIS A 104 15.06 12.28 -17.21
C HIS A 104 14.15 11.69 -16.13
N THR A 105 12.87 12.11 -16.11
CA THR A 105 11.83 11.50 -15.27
C THR A 105 10.59 11.18 -16.09
N VAL A 106 9.96 10.04 -15.79
CA VAL A 106 8.64 9.71 -16.35
C VAL A 106 7.59 10.70 -15.84
N CYS A 107 7.80 11.31 -14.67
CA CYS A 107 6.93 12.34 -14.11
C CYS A 107 6.73 13.52 -15.08
N GLU A 108 7.81 14.04 -15.69
CA GLU A 108 7.73 15.11 -16.68
C GLU A 108 7.36 14.60 -18.09
N GLU A 109 8.04 13.57 -18.59
CA GLU A 109 7.87 13.10 -19.99
C GLU A 109 6.53 12.41 -20.23
N ALA A 110 5.97 11.71 -19.23
CA ALA A 110 4.62 11.16 -19.28
C ALA A 110 3.53 12.13 -18.77
N ARG A 111 3.91 13.38 -18.43
CA ARG A 111 2.99 14.46 -18.00
C ARG A 111 2.12 14.04 -16.81
N CYS A 112 2.74 13.50 -15.77
CA CYS A 112 2.03 12.90 -14.65
C CYS A 112 1.16 13.93 -13.91
N PRO A 113 -0.17 13.70 -13.74
CA PRO A 113 -1.06 14.64 -13.06
C PRO A 113 -0.73 14.81 -11.56
N ASN A 114 0.04 13.89 -10.99
CA ASN A 114 0.34 13.79 -9.56
C ASN A 114 1.74 14.34 -9.21
N ILE A 115 2.47 14.93 -10.18
CA ILE A 115 3.89 15.32 -10.00
C ILE A 115 4.10 16.32 -8.85
N GLY A 116 3.11 17.19 -8.59
CA GLY A 116 3.14 18.11 -7.45
C GLY A 116 3.11 17.38 -6.11
N ASP A 117 2.24 16.40 -5.95
CA ASP A 117 2.07 15.65 -4.70
C ASP A 117 3.25 14.70 -4.45
N CYS A 118 3.83 14.13 -5.51
CA CYS A 118 5.01 13.27 -5.43
C CYS A 118 6.27 14.05 -4.98
N TRP A 119 6.55 15.20 -5.60
CA TRP A 119 7.79 15.98 -5.39
C TRP A 119 7.66 17.09 -4.31
N GLY A 120 6.43 17.42 -3.88
CA GLY A 120 6.17 18.56 -3.00
C GLY A 120 6.30 18.29 -1.49
N GLY A 121 6.32 17.03 -1.07
CA GLY A 121 5.97 16.65 0.30
C GLY A 121 4.46 16.79 0.56
N GLY A 122 3.97 16.29 1.69
CA GLY A 122 2.57 16.49 2.09
C GLY A 122 2.31 17.92 2.58
N LYS A 123 1.12 18.48 2.30
CA LYS A 123 0.71 19.76 2.92
C LYS A 123 0.58 19.55 4.44
N GLY A 124 1.27 20.37 5.22
CA GLY A 124 1.26 20.30 6.69
C GLY A 124 2.32 19.39 7.33
N VAL A 125 3.28 18.88 6.55
CA VAL A 125 4.36 18.00 7.01
C VAL A 125 5.66 18.80 7.24
N THR A 126 6.47 18.46 8.25
CA THR A 126 7.74 19.17 8.53
C THR A 126 8.79 18.92 7.44
N GLU A 127 9.84 19.76 7.34
CA GLU A 127 10.80 19.66 6.22
C GLU A 127 11.59 18.34 6.18
N GLU A 128 11.75 17.64 7.30
CA GLU A 128 12.41 16.33 7.36
C GLU A 128 11.44 15.19 7.02
N GLN A 129 10.25 15.19 7.62
CA GLN A 129 9.17 14.25 7.29
C GLN A 129 8.70 14.40 5.82
N GLY A 130 8.82 15.60 5.26
CA GLY A 130 8.49 15.91 3.87
C GLY A 130 9.52 15.37 2.87
N LYS A 131 10.77 15.13 3.29
CA LYS A 131 11.83 14.51 2.47
C LYS A 131 11.69 12.99 2.44
N SER A 132 11.41 12.36 3.58
CA SER A 132 11.14 10.91 3.61
C SER A 132 9.84 10.54 2.88
N ALA A 133 8.81 11.40 2.97
CA ALA A 133 7.55 11.24 2.24
C ALA A 133 7.54 11.88 0.83
N ALA A 134 8.70 12.17 0.23
CA ALA A 134 8.81 12.57 -1.17
C ALA A 134 9.33 11.39 -2.02
N THR A 135 8.76 11.21 -3.22
CA THR A 135 9.18 10.14 -4.14
C THR A 135 9.40 10.71 -5.53
N ALA A 136 10.51 10.30 -6.15
CA ALA A 136 10.82 10.56 -7.55
C ALA A 136 10.81 9.26 -8.37
N THR A 137 10.51 9.39 -9.66
CA THR A 137 10.60 8.28 -10.63
C THR A 137 11.55 8.67 -11.76
N ILE A 138 12.78 8.19 -11.67
CA ILE A 138 13.84 8.46 -12.66
C ILE A 138 13.65 7.52 -13.85
N MET A 139 13.81 8.06 -15.05
CA MET A 139 13.74 7.30 -16.29
C MET A 139 15.14 7.21 -16.91
N LEU A 140 15.69 6.01 -16.87
CA LEU A 140 16.99 5.62 -17.41
C LEU A 140 16.93 5.43 -18.93
N MET A 141 18.11 5.46 -19.55
CA MET A 141 18.34 5.21 -20.98
C MET A 141 17.77 6.28 -21.92
N GLY A 142 17.52 7.47 -21.39
CA GLY A 142 16.98 8.64 -22.10
C GLY A 142 15.45 8.69 -22.22
N ASP A 143 14.96 9.60 -23.08
CA ASP A 143 13.54 9.93 -23.25
C ASP A 143 12.85 9.28 -24.46
N THR A 144 13.58 8.44 -25.20
CA THR A 144 13.21 7.98 -26.54
C THR A 144 13.27 6.45 -26.63
N CYS A 145 12.10 5.85 -26.77
CA CYS A 145 11.87 4.41 -26.75
C CYS A 145 11.93 3.76 -28.14
N THR A 146 12.37 2.50 -28.21
CA THR A 146 12.32 1.67 -29.43
C THR A 146 10.94 1.07 -29.73
N ARG A 147 9.97 1.25 -28.81
CA ARG A 147 8.62 0.68 -28.85
C ARG A 147 7.50 1.72 -28.87
N GLY A 148 6.39 1.37 -29.51
CA GLY A 148 5.26 2.26 -29.79
C GLY A 148 3.95 1.84 -29.10
N CYS A 149 3.96 1.71 -27.77
CA CYS A 149 2.75 1.45 -26.98
C CYS A 149 1.71 2.58 -27.16
N ARG A 150 0.46 2.24 -27.52
CA ARG A 150 -0.55 3.21 -28.00
C ARG A 150 -1.12 4.13 -26.91
N PHE A 151 -0.87 3.81 -25.65
CA PHE A 151 -1.22 4.61 -24.48
C PHE A 151 -0.11 5.60 -24.06
N CYS A 152 1.15 5.30 -24.43
CA CYS A 152 2.34 5.92 -23.85
C CYS A 152 2.80 7.15 -24.63
N SER A 153 3.16 8.24 -23.95
CA SER A 153 3.56 9.51 -24.57
C SER A 153 5.06 9.76 -24.69
N ILE A 154 5.88 8.80 -24.26
CA ILE A 154 7.34 8.84 -24.42
C ILE A 154 7.70 8.91 -25.92
N LYS A 155 8.80 9.58 -26.26
CA LYS A 155 9.24 9.75 -27.65
C LYS A 155 9.60 8.38 -28.24
N THR A 156 9.52 8.23 -29.57
CA THR A 156 9.83 6.95 -30.23
C THR A 156 10.82 7.10 -31.38
N SER A 157 11.83 6.24 -31.42
CA SER A 157 12.82 6.16 -32.50
C SER A 157 13.28 4.70 -32.69
N ARG A 158 13.60 4.32 -33.94
CA ARG A 158 14.30 3.04 -34.21
C ARG A 158 15.80 3.10 -33.91
N ALA A 159 16.34 4.31 -33.76
CA ALA A 159 17.69 4.60 -33.35
C ALA A 159 17.62 5.74 -32.32
N PRO A 160 17.39 5.42 -31.03
CA PRO A 160 17.59 6.38 -29.95
C PRO A 160 19.08 6.75 -29.81
N PRO A 161 19.43 7.80 -29.04
CA PRO A 161 20.82 8.10 -28.71
C PRO A 161 21.52 6.91 -28.03
N PRO A 162 22.86 6.79 -28.13
CA PRO A 162 23.61 5.85 -27.31
C PRO A 162 23.38 6.14 -25.81
N LEU A 163 23.54 5.12 -24.97
CA LEU A 163 23.55 5.30 -23.51
C LEU A 163 24.71 6.21 -23.10
N ASP A 164 24.49 7.07 -22.11
CA ASP A 164 25.59 7.75 -21.41
C ASP A 164 26.24 6.75 -20.43
N PRO A 165 27.53 6.39 -20.58
CA PRO A 165 28.22 5.50 -19.64
C PRO A 165 28.26 6.03 -18.19
N HIS A 166 27.99 7.33 -17.99
CA HIS A 166 27.97 7.96 -16.67
C HIS A 166 26.57 8.07 -16.05
N GLU A 167 25.47 7.77 -16.77
CA GLU A 167 24.10 7.79 -16.23
C GLU A 167 23.97 6.97 -14.92
N PRO A 168 24.58 5.76 -14.77
CA PRO A 168 24.51 4.99 -13.53
C PRO A 168 25.21 5.66 -12.34
N GLU A 169 26.29 6.40 -12.60
CA GLU A 169 27.03 7.14 -11.57
C GLU A 169 26.29 8.42 -11.17
N ASN A 170 25.88 9.20 -12.18
CA ASN A 170 25.17 10.46 -12.02
C ASN A 170 23.82 10.26 -11.33
N THR A 171 23.10 9.18 -11.67
CA THR A 171 21.82 8.81 -11.03
C THR A 171 22.02 8.43 -9.56
N ALA A 172 23.02 7.61 -9.25
CA ALA A 172 23.30 7.20 -7.88
C ALA A 172 23.72 8.41 -7.01
N GLU A 173 24.56 9.30 -7.57
CA GLU A 173 25.01 10.53 -6.92
C GLU A 173 23.88 11.54 -6.69
N ALA A 174 22.91 11.62 -7.62
CA ALA A 174 21.69 12.42 -7.44
C ALA A 174 20.86 11.92 -6.26
N ILE A 175 20.54 10.62 -6.27
CA ILE A 175 19.68 9.97 -5.26
C ILE A 175 20.30 10.10 -3.86
N SER A 176 21.61 9.88 -3.70
CA SER A 176 22.29 10.01 -2.40
C SER A 176 22.27 11.44 -1.84
N ARG A 177 22.02 12.47 -2.65
CA ARG A 177 21.91 13.88 -2.23
C ARG A 177 20.48 14.32 -1.92
N TRP A 178 19.47 13.58 -2.37
CA TRP A 178 18.07 13.96 -2.17
C TRP A 178 17.47 13.49 -0.84
N GLY A 179 18.02 12.44 -0.23
CA GLY A 179 17.58 11.95 1.09
C GLY A 179 16.18 11.32 1.09
N LEU A 180 15.77 10.71 -0.02
CA LEU A 180 14.48 10.03 -0.16
C LEU A 180 14.54 8.64 0.49
N GLY A 181 13.46 8.20 1.15
CA GLY A 181 13.39 6.83 1.69
C GLY A 181 13.19 5.76 0.62
N TYR A 182 12.56 6.13 -0.49
CA TYR A 182 12.15 5.25 -1.59
C TYR A 182 12.46 5.91 -2.94
N ILE A 183 12.90 5.14 -3.92
CA ILE A 183 13.08 5.58 -5.31
C ILE A 183 12.50 4.55 -6.29
N VAL A 184 11.77 5.04 -7.28
CA VAL A 184 11.39 4.22 -8.44
C VAL A 184 12.34 4.53 -9.60
N LEU A 185 12.96 3.50 -10.13
CA LEU A 185 13.67 3.54 -11.40
C LEU A 185 12.77 2.93 -12.47
N THR A 186 12.75 3.52 -13.66
CA THR A 186 12.17 2.93 -14.87
C THR A 186 13.11 3.18 -16.05
N SER A 187 12.85 2.57 -17.20
CA SER A 187 13.57 2.88 -18.43
C SER A 187 12.66 2.86 -19.65
N VAL A 188 13.14 3.40 -20.76
CA VAL A 188 12.57 3.10 -22.08
C VAL A 188 12.99 1.69 -22.53
N ASP A 189 12.21 1.06 -23.42
CA ASP A 189 12.63 -0.19 -24.06
C ASP A 189 13.77 0.11 -25.07
N ARG A 190 14.90 -0.60 -24.93
CA ARG A 190 16.10 -0.47 -25.77
C ARG A 190 16.34 -1.73 -26.61
N ASP A 191 15.40 -2.08 -27.49
CA ASP A 191 15.54 -3.20 -28.44
C ASP A 191 16.69 -3.00 -29.47
N ASP A 192 17.36 -1.85 -29.44
CA ASP A 192 18.59 -1.56 -30.19
C ASP A 192 19.87 -2.10 -29.51
N LEU A 193 19.77 -2.49 -28.23
CA LEU A 193 20.87 -3.05 -27.44
C LEU A 193 20.73 -4.57 -27.30
N ALA A 194 21.85 -5.28 -27.38
CA ALA A 194 21.87 -6.76 -27.33
C ALA A 194 21.40 -7.36 -26.00
N ASP A 195 21.41 -6.57 -24.92
CA ASP A 195 20.95 -6.94 -23.57
C ASP A 195 19.64 -6.22 -23.18
N GLY A 196 19.04 -5.45 -24.08
CA GLY A 196 17.89 -4.57 -23.80
C GLY A 196 18.17 -3.45 -22.79
N GLY A 197 19.44 -3.17 -22.47
CA GLY A 197 19.85 -2.23 -21.42
C GLY A 197 19.88 -2.81 -20.01
N ALA A 198 19.65 -4.11 -19.82
CA ALA A 198 19.53 -4.75 -18.50
C ALA A 198 20.77 -4.57 -17.62
N HIS A 199 21.99 -4.62 -18.18
CA HIS A 199 23.21 -4.40 -17.40
C HIS A 199 23.31 -2.95 -16.91
N HIS A 200 22.88 -1.99 -17.73
CA HIS A 200 22.89 -0.56 -17.38
C HIS A 200 21.91 -0.28 -16.22
N PHE A 201 20.69 -0.81 -16.31
CA PHE A 201 19.69 -0.74 -15.24
C PHE A 201 20.24 -1.36 -13.93
N ALA A 202 20.84 -2.55 -14.05
CA ALA A 202 21.41 -3.27 -12.91
C ALA A 202 22.67 -2.60 -12.31
N GLU A 203 23.49 -1.90 -13.11
CA GLU A 203 24.61 -1.09 -12.63
C GLU A 203 24.11 0.11 -11.81
N THR A 204 23.10 0.83 -12.32
CA THR A 204 22.49 1.97 -11.62
C THR A 204 21.98 1.57 -10.24
N ILE A 205 21.25 0.45 -10.13
CA ILE A 205 20.77 -0.07 -8.84
C ILE A 205 21.93 -0.41 -7.90
N ARG A 206 22.97 -1.11 -8.40
CA ARG A 206 24.16 -1.46 -7.59
C ARG A 206 24.87 -0.22 -7.06
N LYS A 207 25.02 0.83 -7.88
CA LYS A 207 25.64 2.10 -7.48
C LYS A 207 24.79 2.88 -6.47
N ILE A 208 23.46 2.89 -6.62
CA ILE A 208 22.55 3.46 -5.61
C ILE A 208 22.72 2.72 -4.28
N LYS A 209 22.70 1.39 -4.27
CA LYS A 209 22.90 0.60 -3.05
C LYS A 209 24.30 0.73 -2.44
N GLN A 210 25.32 1.06 -3.24
CA GLN A 210 26.67 1.37 -2.74
C GLN A 210 26.75 2.76 -2.06
N LYS A 211 26.19 3.81 -2.68
CA LYS A 211 26.22 5.18 -2.12
C LYS A 211 25.21 5.39 -0.99
N ALA A 212 24.04 4.76 -1.08
CA ALA A 212 22.88 4.98 -0.21
C ALA A 212 22.12 3.67 0.08
N PRO A 213 22.72 2.69 0.82
CA PRO A 213 22.14 1.36 1.03
C PRO A 213 20.77 1.36 1.73
N HIS A 214 20.45 2.42 2.47
CA HIS A 214 19.19 2.59 3.20
C HIS A 214 17.98 2.92 2.31
N ILE A 215 18.19 3.37 1.07
CA ILE A 215 17.11 3.77 0.16
C ILE A 215 16.51 2.53 -0.49
N LEU A 216 15.18 2.38 -0.40
CA LEU A 216 14.47 1.29 -1.05
C LEU A 216 14.34 1.56 -2.56
N VAL A 217 14.65 0.57 -3.39
CA VAL A 217 14.72 0.71 -4.85
C VAL A 217 13.67 -0.20 -5.51
N GLU A 218 12.72 0.42 -6.19
CA GLU A 218 11.79 -0.24 -7.11
C GLU A 218 12.31 -0.14 -8.56
N ALA A 219 12.36 -1.26 -9.27
CA ALA A 219 12.76 -1.32 -10.67
C ALA A 219 11.53 -1.63 -11.55
N LEU A 220 10.92 -0.61 -12.14
CA LEU A 220 9.89 -0.76 -13.17
C LEU A 220 10.54 -1.02 -14.53
N THR A 221 10.66 -2.30 -14.86
CA THR A 221 11.43 -2.78 -16.02
C THR A 221 10.59 -2.93 -17.28
N GLY A 222 11.23 -2.83 -18.44
CA GLY A 222 10.73 -3.41 -19.70
C GLY A 222 10.73 -4.95 -19.64
N ASP A 223 10.40 -5.61 -20.75
CA ASP A 223 10.39 -7.09 -20.80
C ASP A 223 11.68 -7.73 -21.34
N PHE A 224 12.68 -6.92 -21.69
CA PHE A 224 13.95 -7.34 -22.31
C PHE A 224 13.78 -8.28 -23.51
N GLY A 225 12.69 -8.12 -24.28
CA GLY A 225 12.35 -8.97 -25.43
C GLY A 225 11.98 -10.41 -25.04
N GLY A 226 11.57 -10.64 -23.79
CA GLY A 226 11.35 -11.98 -23.23
C GLY A 226 12.62 -12.69 -22.74
N SER A 227 13.76 -11.98 -22.70
CA SER A 227 15.04 -12.56 -22.27
C SER A 227 15.10 -12.76 -20.75
N LEU A 228 14.70 -13.94 -20.28
CA LEU A 228 14.78 -14.31 -18.86
C LEU A 228 16.19 -14.15 -18.25
N PRO A 229 17.32 -14.41 -18.97
CA PRO A 229 18.65 -14.08 -18.45
C PRO A 229 18.86 -12.59 -18.17
N MET A 230 18.17 -11.68 -18.87
CA MET A 230 18.24 -10.24 -18.61
C MET A 230 17.35 -9.83 -17.43
N VAL A 231 16.20 -10.49 -17.26
CA VAL A 231 15.41 -10.42 -16.01
C VAL A 231 16.27 -10.85 -14.81
N SER A 232 17.04 -11.94 -14.93
CA SER A 232 18.01 -12.37 -13.91
C SER A 232 19.06 -11.31 -13.57
N VAL A 233 19.61 -10.61 -14.57
CA VAL A 233 20.64 -9.57 -14.38
C VAL A 233 20.13 -8.42 -13.53
N VAL A 234 18.87 -8.00 -13.74
CA VAL A 234 18.22 -6.94 -12.95
C VAL A 234 17.72 -7.46 -11.60
N ALA A 235 17.10 -8.63 -11.54
CA ALA A 235 16.67 -9.27 -10.28
C ALA A 235 17.84 -9.46 -9.29
N LYS A 236 19.06 -9.70 -9.80
CA LYS A 236 20.31 -9.85 -9.02
C LYS A 236 21.12 -8.54 -8.92
N SER A 237 20.46 -7.39 -8.96
CA SER A 237 21.09 -6.07 -8.78
C SER A 237 21.09 -5.56 -7.33
N GLY A 238 20.24 -6.14 -6.46
CA GLY A 238 20.03 -5.66 -5.08
C GLY A 238 18.85 -4.69 -4.91
N LEU A 239 17.95 -4.64 -5.89
CA LEU A 239 16.65 -3.97 -5.78
C LEU A 239 15.77 -4.59 -4.68
N ASP A 240 14.77 -3.85 -4.22
CA ASP A 240 13.81 -4.31 -3.22
C ASP A 240 12.49 -4.77 -3.87
N VAL A 241 12.03 -4.07 -4.92
CA VAL A 241 10.80 -4.37 -5.67
C VAL A 241 11.07 -4.54 -7.15
N TYR A 242 10.68 -5.68 -7.72
CA TYR A 242 10.71 -5.89 -9.17
C TYR A 242 9.33 -5.57 -9.73
N ALA A 243 9.21 -4.47 -10.46
CA ALA A 243 7.97 -4.05 -11.10
C ALA A 243 8.02 -4.33 -12.62
N HIS A 244 6.94 -4.88 -13.15
CA HIS A 244 6.72 -5.00 -14.59
C HIS A 244 5.22 -4.96 -14.89
N ASN A 245 4.77 -3.96 -15.65
CA ASN A 245 3.35 -3.78 -15.90
C ASN A 245 2.84 -4.73 -17.00
N ILE A 246 1.74 -5.45 -16.73
CA ILE A 246 0.93 -6.07 -17.78
C ILE A 246 0.14 -5.01 -18.60
N GLU A 247 -0.10 -3.83 -18.00
CA GLU A 247 -0.82 -2.65 -18.51
C GLU A 247 -2.29 -2.84 -18.84
N THR A 248 -2.69 -4.01 -19.34
CA THR A 248 -4.08 -4.35 -19.65
C THR A 248 -4.27 -5.87 -19.69
N VAL A 249 -5.50 -6.30 -19.94
CA VAL A 249 -5.92 -7.70 -20.09
C VAL A 249 -5.33 -8.34 -21.35
N GLU A 250 -5.26 -9.68 -21.38
CA GLU A 250 -4.62 -10.42 -22.49
C GLU A 250 -5.22 -10.08 -23.85
N ALA A 251 -6.55 -10.05 -23.96
CA ALA A 251 -7.28 -9.76 -25.19
C ALA A 251 -7.00 -8.36 -25.78
N LEU A 252 -6.64 -7.37 -24.94
CA LEU A 252 -6.40 -5.99 -25.36
C LEU A 252 -4.92 -5.65 -25.53
N THR A 253 -4.02 -6.49 -25.00
CA THR A 253 -2.57 -6.29 -25.10
C THR A 253 -2.09 -5.96 -26.53
N PRO A 254 -2.50 -6.68 -27.60
CA PRO A 254 -2.09 -6.36 -28.98
C PRO A 254 -2.61 -5.02 -29.54
N PHE A 255 -3.61 -4.42 -28.88
CA PHE A 255 -4.24 -3.16 -29.28
C PHE A 255 -3.75 -1.96 -28.46
N VAL A 256 -3.27 -2.21 -27.23
CA VAL A 256 -2.80 -1.21 -26.27
C VAL A 256 -1.26 -1.08 -26.26
N ARG A 257 -0.53 -2.20 -26.26
CA ARG A 257 0.94 -2.24 -26.14
C ARG A 257 1.61 -2.35 -27.52
N ASP A 258 2.94 -2.26 -27.56
CA ASP A 258 3.70 -2.61 -28.77
C ASP A 258 3.59 -4.11 -29.05
N ARG A 259 3.54 -4.52 -30.32
CA ARG A 259 3.43 -5.93 -30.74
C ARG A 259 4.51 -6.86 -30.19
N ARG A 260 5.63 -6.31 -29.67
CA ARG A 260 6.72 -7.07 -29.02
C ARG A 260 6.41 -7.44 -27.57
N ALA A 261 5.57 -6.66 -26.88
CA ALA A 261 5.20 -6.86 -25.48
C ALA A 261 3.89 -7.66 -25.38
N THR A 262 3.99 -8.97 -25.13
CA THR A 262 2.82 -9.86 -24.98
C THR A 262 2.47 -10.09 -23.52
N PHE A 263 1.20 -10.38 -23.24
CA PHE A 263 0.70 -10.63 -21.88
C PHE A 263 1.44 -11.79 -21.20
N ARG A 264 1.61 -12.91 -21.91
CA ARG A 264 2.33 -14.10 -21.44
C ARG A 264 3.82 -13.83 -21.20
N GLN A 265 4.45 -12.99 -22.01
CA GLN A 265 5.83 -12.54 -21.79
C GLN A 265 5.96 -11.70 -20.52
N SER A 266 5.01 -10.78 -20.26
CA SER A 266 4.97 -10.01 -19.00
C SER A 266 4.76 -10.89 -17.76
N LEU A 267 3.92 -11.93 -17.85
CA LEU A 267 3.78 -12.91 -16.76
C LEU A 267 5.08 -13.69 -16.54
N ALA A 268 5.75 -14.16 -17.59
CA ALA A 268 7.02 -14.88 -17.49
C ALA A 268 8.15 -14.01 -16.88
N VAL A 269 8.18 -12.70 -17.19
CA VAL A 269 9.10 -11.73 -16.54
C VAL A 269 8.87 -11.66 -15.04
N LEU A 270 7.61 -11.52 -14.61
CA LEU A 270 7.23 -11.44 -13.18
C LEU A 270 7.51 -12.76 -12.45
N GLU A 271 7.10 -13.88 -13.04
CA GLU A 271 7.30 -15.23 -12.50
C GLU A 271 8.80 -15.57 -12.33
N HIS A 272 9.63 -15.22 -13.31
CA HIS A 272 11.07 -15.48 -13.27
C HIS A 272 11.78 -14.56 -12.28
N ALA A 273 11.40 -13.27 -12.22
CA ALA A 273 11.92 -12.35 -11.20
C ALA A 273 11.63 -12.82 -9.77
N LYS A 274 10.42 -13.35 -9.52
CA LYS A 274 10.03 -13.98 -8.25
C LYS A 274 10.89 -15.21 -7.93
N LYS A 275 11.06 -16.12 -8.90
CA LYS A 275 11.82 -17.38 -8.75
C LYS A 275 13.33 -17.18 -8.53
N GLU A 276 13.89 -16.05 -8.95
CA GLU A 276 15.32 -15.74 -8.76
C GLU A 276 15.71 -15.38 -7.32
N GLY A 277 14.75 -15.24 -6.39
CA GLY A 277 14.96 -15.14 -4.94
C GLY A 277 15.64 -13.87 -4.42
N GLY A 278 16.30 -13.09 -5.28
CA GLY A 278 16.88 -11.79 -4.94
C GLY A 278 15.86 -10.64 -4.83
N VAL A 279 14.61 -10.90 -5.21
CA VAL A 279 13.50 -9.92 -5.21
C VAL A 279 12.62 -10.17 -3.99
N ARG A 280 12.31 -9.12 -3.20
CA ARG A 280 11.41 -9.26 -2.04
C ARG A 280 9.94 -9.17 -2.41
N VAL A 281 9.59 -8.28 -3.35
CA VAL A 281 8.21 -7.99 -3.77
C VAL A 281 8.16 -7.85 -5.30
N THR A 282 7.18 -8.49 -5.92
CA THR A 282 6.86 -8.33 -7.35
C THR A 282 5.61 -7.49 -7.54
N LYS A 283 5.61 -6.61 -8.54
CA LYS A 283 4.59 -5.57 -8.70
C LYS A 283 4.16 -5.39 -10.16
N THR A 284 2.87 -5.13 -10.37
CA THR A 284 2.32 -4.83 -11.70
C THR A 284 1.24 -3.75 -11.65
N SER A 285 0.84 -3.27 -12.83
CA SER A 285 -0.23 -2.29 -13.02
C SER A 285 -1.18 -2.71 -14.14
N ILE A 286 -2.47 -2.41 -13.94
CA ILE A 286 -3.55 -2.51 -14.92
C ILE A 286 -4.14 -1.11 -15.10
N MET A 287 -4.20 -0.62 -16.35
CA MET A 287 -5.00 0.55 -16.68
C MET A 287 -6.43 0.13 -17.01
N LEU A 288 -7.41 0.76 -16.36
CA LEU A 288 -8.82 0.62 -16.69
C LEU A 288 -9.28 1.78 -17.59
N GLY A 289 -10.38 1.59 -18.32
CA GLY A 289 -10.87 2.56 -19.31
C GLY A 289 -10.22 2.46 -20.69
N VAL A 290 -9.63 1.30 -21.01
CA VAL A 290 -8.99 0.98 -22.30
C VAL A 290 -9.85 0.08 -23.20
N GLY A 291 -11.01 -0.35 -22.72
CA GLY A 291 -11.98 -1.22 -23.42
C GLY A 291 -12.13 -2.60 -22.77
N GLU A 292 -11.57 -2.78 -21.58
CA GLU A 292 -11.62 -4.01 -20.79
C GLU A 292 -13.01 -4.25 -20.20
N ASN A 293 -13.40 -5.53 -20.10
CA ASN A 293 -14.58 -5.94 -19.34
C ASN A 293 -14.21 -6.69 -18.05
N GLU A 294 -15.19 -6.89 -17.17
CA GLU A 294 -14.93 -7.42 -15.83
C GLU A 294 -14.37 -8.84 -15.81
N SER A 295 -14.85 -9.73 -16.69
CA SER A 295 -14.33 -11.10 -16.73
C SER A 295 -12.88 -11.13 -17.19
N GLN A 296 -12.51 -10.29 -18.16
CA GLN A 296 -11.12 -10.14 -18.61
C GLN A 296 -10.20 -9.59 -17.50
N VAL A 297 -10.67 -8.65 -16.67
CA VAL A 297 -9.90 -8.14 -15.53
C VAL A 297 -9.76 -9.21 -14.44
N MET A 298 -10.82 -9.95 -14.13
CA MET A 298 -10.75 -11.09 -13.22
C MET A 298 -9.81 -12.19 -13.72
N ASP A 299 -9.82 -12.51 -15.01
CA ASP A 299 -8.91 -13.48 -15.59
C ASP A 299 -7.46 -12.98 -15.54
N ALA A 300 -7.21 -11.69 -15.79
CA ALA A 300 -5.88 -11.11 -15.59
C ALA A 300 -5.40 -11.24 -14.13
N LEU A 301 -6.27 -10.99 -13.14
CA LEU A 301 -5.93 -11.16 -11.72
C LEU A 301 -5.67 -12.63 -11.35
N ARG A 302 -6.42 -13.58 -11.93
CA ARG A 302 -6.19 -15.02 -11.77
C ARG A 302 -4.82 -15.43 -12.30
N GLU A 303 -4.46 -14.97 -13.51
CA GLU A 303 -3.15 -15.27 -14.09
C GLU A 303 -1.99 -14.62 -13.30
N LEU A 304 -2.19 -13.43 -12.72
CA LEU A 304 -1.21 -12.78 -11.86
C LEU A 304 -0.98 -13.52 -10.53
N ARG A 305 -2.04 -14.02 -9.87
CA ARG A 305 -1.88 -14.84 -8.65
C ARG A 305 -1.31 -16.24 -8.95
N LYS A 306 -1.54 -16.82 -10.13
CA LYS A 306 -0.88 -18.08 -10.55
C LYS A 306 0.64 -17.99 -10.61
N VAL A 307 1.20 -16.80 -10.88
CA VAL A 307 2.66 -16.55 -10.88
C VAL A 307 3.13 -15.80 -9.62
N ASP A 308 2.31 -15.81 -8.57
CA ASP A 308 2.50 -15.18 -7.25
C ASP A 308 2.97 -13.71 -7.28
N VAL A 309 2.31 -12.88 -8.08
CA VAL A 309 2.53 -11.43 -8.05
C VAL A 309 2.01 -10.86 -6.74
N ASP A 310 2.88 -10.19 -6.00
CA ASP A 310 2.59 -9.67 -4.65
C ASP A 310 1.69 -8.43 -4.69
N VAL A 311 1.90 -7.53 -5.65
CA VAL A 311 1.25 -6.21 -5.70
C VAL A 311 0.63 -5.91 -7.06
N VAL A 312 -0.61 -5.44 -7.06
CA VAL A 312 -1.31 -4.94 -8.26
C VAL A 312 -1.81 -3.51 -8.05
N THR A 313 -1.70 -2.67 -9.07
CA THR A 313 -2.25 -1.31 -9.06
C THR A 313 -3.26 -1.08 -10.18
N PHE A 314 -4.43 -0.51 -9.86
CA PHE A 314 -5.47 -0.15 -10.83
C PHE A 314 -5.58 1.38 -10.95
N GLY A 315 -5.49 1.92 -12.17
CA GLY A 315 -5.63 3.36 -12.42
C GLY A 315 -6.34 3.69 -13.73
N GLN A 316 -6.95 4.87 -13.84
CA GLN A 316 -7.61 5.30 -15.08
C GLN A 316 -6.57 5.55 -16.17
N TYR A 317 -6.78 4.97 -17.35
CA TYR A 317 -6.08 5.39 -18.57
C TYR A 317 -6.44 6.84 -18.92
N MET A 318 -5.43 7.70 -18.87
CA MET A 318 -5.55 9.13 -19.19
C MET A 318 -4.82 9.41 -20.51
N ARG A 319 -5.60 9.63 -21.57
CA ARG A 319 -5.12 9.80 -22.94
C ARG A 319 -4.18 11.02 -23.09
N PRO A 320 -2.87 10.86 -23.33
CA PRO A 320 -1.93 11.99 -23.22
C PRO A 320 -2.07 13.04 -24.34
N THR A 321 -2.46 12.62 -25.55
CA THR A 321 -2.72 13.53 -26.67
C THR A 321 -3.77 12.94 -27.63
N LYS A 322 -4.30 13.77 -28.54
CA LYS A 322 -5.25 13.35 -29.60
C LYS A 322 -4.69 12.30 -30.58
N ARG A 323 -3.39 11.98 -30.56
CA ARG A 323 -2.75 10.93 -31.39
C ARG A 323 -2.77 9.53 -30.74
N HIS A 324 -2.82 9.44 -29.42
CA HIS A 324 -2.86 8.18 -28.67
C HIS A 324 -4.23 7.51 -28.78
N MET A 325 -4.36 6.24 -28.37
CA MET A 325 -5.65 5.54 -28.35
C MET A 325 -6.72 6.31 -27.56
N LYS A 326 -8.00 6.17 -27.92
CA LYS A 326 -9.10 6.84 -27.19
C LYS A 326 -9.21 6.25 -25.78
N VAL A 327 -9.67 7.04 -24.82
CA VAL A 327 -10.30 6.48 -23.62
C VAL A 327 -11.61 5.84 -24.08
N ASP A 328 -11.88 4.62 -23.65
CA ASP A 328 -13.12 3.91 -23.97
C ASP A 328 -14.24 4.38 -23.01
N ARG A 329 -13.98 4.20 -21.71
CA ARG A 329 -14.80 4.66 -20.59
C ARG A 329 -13.94 5.36 -19.54
N TYR A 330 -14.52 6.34 -18.84
CA TYR A 330 -13.98 6.71 -17.53
C TYR A 330 -14.60 5.77 -16.50
N VAL A 331 -13.79 5.32 -15.56
CA VAL A 331 -14.18 4.37 -14.51
C VAL A 331 -14.51 5.17 -13.25
N GLU A 332 -15.69 4.93 -12.70
CA GLU A 332 -16.16 5.62 -11.50
C GLU A 332 -15.43 5.10 -10.24
N PRO A 333 -15.24 5.94 -9.20
CA PRO A 333 -14.47 5.58 -8.00
C PRO A 333 -14.89 4.26 -7.34
N GLU A 334 -16.18 3.97 -7.30
CA GLU A 334 -16.76 2.79 -6.64
C GLU A 334 -16.34 1.48 -7.32
N GLU A 335 -16.04 1.51 -8.62
CA GLU A 335 -15.50 0.34 -9.33
C GLU A 335 -14.03 0.11 -8.97
N PHE A 336 -13.24 1.17 -8.73
CA PHE A 336 -11.89 1.04 -8.19
C PHE A 336 -11.93 0.44 -6.77
N ASP A 337 -12.85 0.86 -5.91
CA ASP A 337 -13.03 0.29 -4.55
C ASP A 337 -13.53 -1.17 -4.58
N ARG A 338 -14.25 -1.57 -5.64
CA ARG A 338 -14.58 -2.98 -5.88
C ARG A 338 -13.34 -3.77 -6.34
N TRP A 339 -12.59 -3.29 -7.34
CA TRP A 339 -11.36 -3.96 -7.80
C TRP A 339 -10.30 -4.05 -6.71
N LYS A 340 -10.27 -3.08 -5.79
CA LYS A 340 -9.45 -3.12 -4.58
C LYS A 340 -9.77 -4.36 -3.75
N ARG A 341 -11.01 -4.47 -3.26
CA ARG A 341 -11.48 -5.60 -2.44
C ARG A 341 -11.28 -6.94 -3.15
N VAL A 342 -11.71 -7.06 -4.40
CA VAL A 342 -11.55 -8.30 -5.19
C VAL A 342 -10.09 -8.77 -5.26
N ALA A 343 -9.12 -7.86 -5.36
CA ALA A 343 -7.71 -8.23 -5.34
C ALA A 343 -7.18 -8.49 -3.91
N GLU A 344 -7.63 -7.77 -2.90
CA GLU A 344 -7.31 -8.07 -1.48
C GLU A 344 -7.84 -9.47 -1.07
N ASP A 345 -9.08 -9.81 -1.45
CA ASP A 345 -9.71 -11.12 -1.25
C ASP A 345 -8.98 -12.26 -2.00
N MET A 346 -8.31 -11.94 -3.13
CA MET A 346 -7.47 -12.87 -3.89
C MET A 346 -6.04 -13.04 -3.32
N GLY A 347 -5.74 -12.40 -2.18
CA GLY A 347 -4.47 -12.55 -1.49
C GLY A 347 -3.29 -11.88 -2.21
N PHE A 348 -3.52 -10.76 -2.91
CA PHE A 348 -2.43 -9.83 -3.20
C PHE A 348 -1.98 -9.17 -1.87
N LEU A 349 -0.67 -9.09 -1.62
CA LEU A 349 -0.12 -8.47 -0.41
C LEU A 349 -0.44 -6.97 -0.32
N TYR A 350 -0.61 -6.29 -1.45
CA TYR A 350 -1.07 -4.91 -1.47
C TYR A 350 -1.80 -4.56 -2.77
N VAL A 351 -2.79 -3.66 -2.65
CA VAL A 351 -3.57 -3.14 -3.77
C VAL A 351 -3.75 -1.63 -3.68
N ALA A 352 -3.17 -0.88 -4.62
CA ALA A 352 -3.53 0.53 -4.85
C ALA A 352 -4.56 0.60 -5.98
N SER A 353 -5.76 1.08 -5.68
CA SER A 353 -6.83 1.26 -6.66
C SER A 353 -7.36 2.69 -6.58
N GLY A 354 -7.57 3.34 -7.73
CA GLY A 354 -8.23 4.64 -7.77
C GLY A 354 -7.97 5.42 -9.07
N PRO A 355 -8.81 6.41 -9.42
CA PRO A 355 -8.75 7.08 -10.73
C PRO A 355 -7.37 7.68 -11.07
N LEU A 356 -6.70 8.30 -10.10
CA LEU A 356 -5.38 8.93 -10.29
C LEU A 356 -4.19 8.01 -9.99
N VAL A 357 -4.40 6.75 -9.61
CA VAL A 357 -3.30 5.81 -9.28
C VAL A 357 -2.43 5.53 -10.51
N ARG A 358 -1.13 5.37 -10.28
CA ARG A 358 -0.10 4.96 -11.24
C ARG A 358 0.77 3.90 -10.59
N SER A 359 1.54 3.14 -11.37
CA SER A 359 2.51 2.17 -10.85
C SER A 359 3.45 2.81 -9.81
N SER A 360 3.94 4.02 -10.06
CA SER A 360 4.76 4.84 -9.15
C SER A 360 3.95 5.95 -8.46
N TYR A 361 2.85 5.59 -7.78
CA TYR A 361 2.06 6.55 -6.99
C TYR A 361 2.08 6.20 -5.50
N LYS A 362 2.24 7.26 -4.69
CA LYS A 362 2.52 7.29 -3.25
C LYS A 362 1.72 6.33 -2.37
N ALA A 363 0.49 5.99 -2.76
CA ALA A 363 -0.35 5.03 -2.03
C ALA A 363 0.36 3.69 -1.82
N GLY A 364 1.04 3.18 -2.86
CA GLY A 364 1.79 1.93 -2.75
C GLY A 364 3.09 2.06 -1.98
N GLU A 365 3.76 3.20 -2.06
CA GLU A 365 5.14 3.35 -1.58
C GLU A 365 5.22 3.27 -0.05
N PHE A 366 4.27 3.86 0.69
CA PHE A 366 4.24 3.78 2.15
C PHE A 366 3.88 2.38 2.68
N TYR A 367 2.99 1.64 1.98
CA TYR A 367 2.66 0.28 2.38
C TYR A 367 3.73 -0.73 1.94
N ILE A 368 4.28 -0.57 0.72
CA ILE A 368 5.39 -1.40 0.23
C ILE A 368 6.65 -1.13 1.05
N GLU A 369 6.93 0.09 1.51
CA GLU A 369 7.98 0.35 2.50
C GLU A 369 7.74 -0.45 3.79
N ASN A 370 6.52 -0.42 4.34
CA ASN A 370 6.18 -1.20 5.53
C ASN A 370 6.24 -2.73 5.30
N VAL A 371 5.84 -3.23 4.13
CA VAL A 371 5.98 -4.65 3.75
C VAL A 371 7.43 -5.04 3.51
N LEU A 372 8.24 -4.20 2.87
CA LEU A 372 9.67 -4.46 2.65
C LEU A 372 10.43 -4.44 3.96
N ARG A 373 10.10 -3.52 4.88
CA ARG A 373 10.59 -3.51 6.27
C ARG A 373 10.08 -4.75 7.02
N GLY A 374 8.85 -5.18 6.81
CA GLY A 374 8.28 -6.43 7.36
C GLY A 374 8.89 -7.73 6.80
N VAL A 375 9.35 -7.74 5.55
CA VAL A 375 10.07 -8.85 4.91
C VAL A 375 11.56 -8.83 5.29
N LEU A 376 12.12 -7.64 5.55
CA LEU A 376 13.42 -7.45 6.19
C LEU A 376 13.50 -8.20 7.52
N LEU A 377 12.44 -8.16 8.35
CA LEU A 377 12.32 -8.93 9.60
C LEU A 377 12.40 -10.47 9.43
N ARG A 378 12.36 -11.00 8.20
CA ARG A 378 12.55 -12.44 7.93
C ARG A 378 13.95 -12.82 7.40
N VAL A 379 14.79 -11.86 7.00
CA VAL A 379 16.07 -12.14 6.32
C VAL A 379 17.26 -11.34 6.85
N SER A 380 17.05 -10.16 7.43
CA SER A 380 18.12 -9.39 8.08
C SER A 380 17.71 -8.87 9.45
N THR A 381 18.38 -9.40 10.47
CA THR A 381 18.58 -8.67 11.73
C THR A 381 19.27 -7.32 11.44
N GLN A 382 19.21 -6.39 12.40
CA GLN A 382 19.78 -5.03 12.32
C GLN A 382 19.02 -3.99 11.47
N SER A 383 17.72 -3.82 11.74
CA SER A 383 17.13 -2.47 11.75
C SER A 383 16.21 -2.38 12.97
N MET A 384 16.79 -2.07 14.12
CA MET A 384 16.04 -2.04 15.38
C MET A 384 15.15 -0.80 15.43
N THR A 385 13.84 -1.02 15.46
CA THR A 385 12.99 -0.24 16.37
C THR A 385 13.64 -0.39 17.75
N GLU A 386 14.14 0.69 18.35
CA GLU A 386 15.04 0.62 19.51
C GLU A 386 14.32 0.04 20.74
N LEU A 387 14.41 -1.28 20.88
CA LEU A 387 13.65 -2.06 21.86
C LEU A 387 14.36 -2.00 23.20
N LYS A 388 14.01 -0.97 23.97
CA LYS A 388 14.63 -0.69 25.26
C LYS A 388 14.05 -1.59 26.34
N GLU A 389 14.86 -2.49 26.89
CA GLU A 389 14.54 -3.18 28.15
C GLU A 389 14.49 -2.14 29.29
N LEU A 390 13.38 -2.13 30.04
CA LEU A 390 13.14 -1.24 31.18
C LEU A 390 13.35 -1.95 32.52
N SER A 391 13.02 -3.24 32.59
CA SER A 391 13.24 -4.09 33.75
C SER A 391 13.29 -5.57 33.35
N ASN A 392 13.87 -6.40 34.21
CA ASN A 392 14.14 -7.82 33.94
C ASN A 392 14.14 -8.57 35.28
N ASN A 393 13.30 -9.61 35.41
CA ASN A 393 13.09 -10.33 36.67
C ASN A 393 12.98 -11.84 36.42
N LYS A 394 13.74 -12.66 37.16
CA LYS A 394 13.50 -14.12 37.15
C LYS A 394 12.22 -14.45 37.91
N VAL A 395 11.33 -15.23 37.31
CA VAL A 395 10.05 -15.65 37.91
C VAL A 395 9.69 -17.06 37.43
N PHE A 396 9.37 -17.98 38.35
CA PHE A 396 9.04 -19.40 38.08
C PHE A 396 9.86 -20.06 36.96
N GLU A 397 11.19 -20.13 37.08
CA GLU A 397 12.08 -20.71 36.04
C GLU A 397 11.88 -20.17 34.61
N GLY A 398 11.44 -18.92 34.50
CA GLY A 398 11.55 -18.08 33.31
C GLY A 398 11.98 -16.66 33.69
N THR A 399 11.94 -15.77 32.70
CA THR A 399 12.29 -14.36 32.83
C THR A 399 11.12 -13.50 32.37
N LEU A 400 10.70 -12.55 33.22
CA LEU A 400 9.76 -11.49 32.89
C LEU A 400 10.55 -10.20 32.65
N SER A 401 10.61 -9.77 31.39
CA SER A 401 11.23 -8.50 31.00
C SER A 401 10.18 -7.51 30.49
N LYS A 402 10.35 -6.24 30.88
CA LYS A 402 9.55 -5.12 30.39
C LYS A 402 10.29 -4.42 29.26
N TYR A 403 9.63 -4.18 28.15
CA TYR A 403 10.19 -3.51 26.98
C TYR A 403 9.40 -2.25 26.62
N SER A 404 10.08 -1.31 25.98
CA SER A 404 9.53 -0.07 25.47
C SER A 404 10.07 0.22 24.07
N PHE A 405 9.23 0.66 23.15
CA PHE A 405 9.61 0.94 21.77
C PHE A 405 8.72 2.02 21.12
N LYS A 406 9.13 2.51 19.95
CA LYS A 406 8.31 3.43 19.14
C LYS A 406 7.41 2.67 18.18
N SER A 407 6.14 2.52 18.54
CA SER A 407 5.10 1.94 17.69
C SER A 407 4.84 2.84 16.49
N GLN A 408 4.88 2.27 15.29
CA GLN A 408 4.47 2.97 14.06
C GLN A 408 2.96 2.85 13.86
N VAL A 409 2.36 1.74 14.27
CA VAL A 409 0.91 1.51 14.20
C VAL A 409 0.15 2.52 15.07
N LEU A 410 0.61 2.79 16.29
CA LEU A 410 0.03 3.78 17.20
C LEU A 410 0.54 5.22 16.92
N GLY A 411 1.03 5.50 15.70
CA GLY A 411 1.35 6.85 15.24
C GLY A 411 2.60 7.49 15.84
N GLY A 412 3.64 6.71 16.14
CA GLY A 412 4.92 7.20 16.68
C GLY A 412 4.97 7.32 18.21
N LEU A 413 3.93 6.83 18.90
CA LEU A 413 3.87 6.80 20.36
C LEU A 413 4.84 5.77 20.95
N THR A 414 5.16 5.98 22.23
CA THR A 414 5.98 5.03 23.00
C THR A 414 5.06 3.95 23.54
N ALA A 415 5.16 2.73 23.02
CA ALA A 415 4.41 1.57 23.47
C ALA A 415 5.27 0.70 24.39
N ASN A 416 4.65 0.12 25.40
CA ASN A 416 5.28 -0.82 26.33
C ASN A 416 4.64 -2.20 26.24
N PHE A 417 5.39 -3.23 26.63
CA PHE A 417 4.84 -4.55 26.94
C PHE A 417 5.72 -5.26 27.96
N ASN A 418 5.13 -6.18 28.74
CA ASN A 418 5.88 -7.20 29.45
C ASN A 418 5.90 -8.50 28.63
N LEU A 419 7.01 -9.22 28.67
CA LEU A 419 7.18 -10.51 28.03
C LEU A 419 7.75 -11.52 29.04
N PHE A 420 7.02 -12.59 29.27
CA PHE A 420 7.51 -13.77 29.98
C PHE A 420 8.10 -14.78 28.99
N VAL A 421 9.33 -15.21 29.23
CA VAL A 421 10.03 -16.24 28.45
C VAL A 421 10.50 -17.36 29.39
N PRO A 422 10.04 -18.61 29.22
CA PRO A 422 10.46 -19.75 30.05
C PRO A 422 11.89 -20.21 29.69
N ALA A 423 12.62 -20.79 30.65
CA ALA A 423 14.04 -21.13 30.48
C ALA A 423 14.35 -22.24 29.45
N ASN A 424 13.33 -22.95 28.93
CA ASN A 424 13.50 -23.90 27.82
C ASN A 424 13.55 -23.21 26.44
N ALA A 425 13.22 -21.92 26.35
CA ALA A 425 13.22 -21.16 25.10
C ALA A 425 14.65 -20.83 24.65
N SER A 426 14.97 -21.15 23.39
CA SER A 426 16.27 -20.88 22.79
C SER A 426 16.17 -20.64 21.28
N SER A 427 17.24 -20.18 20.64
CA SER A 427 17.28 -19.98 19.19
C SER A 427 17.07 -21.28 18.39
N SER A 428 17.41 -22.43 18.97
CA SER A 428 17.17 -23.76 18.39
C SER A 428 15.85 -24.41 18.84
N ALA A 429 15.27 -24.01 19.98
CA ALA A 429 13.99 -24.49 20.48
C ALA A 429 13.05 -23.31 20.79
N LYS A 430 12.29 -22.87 19.78
CA LYS A 430 11.32 -21.77 19.91
C LYS A 430 10.04 -22.22 20.63
N VAL A 431 9.61 -21.42 21.60
CA VAL A 431 8.40 -21.68 22.40
C VAL A 431 7.14 -21.05 21.78
N PRO A 432 5.95 -21.65 21.97
CA PRO A 432 4.68 -21.05 21.55
C PRO A 432 4.38 -19.77 22.35
N LEU A 433 3.49 -18.94 21.80
CA LEU A 433 3.09 -17.65 22.37
C LEU A 433 1.64 -17.67 22.88
N LEU A 434 1.42 -17.15 24.09
CA LEU A 434 0.11 -16.80 24.59
C LEU A 434 0.05 -15.27 24.80
N ILE A 435 -1.02 -14.61 24.34
CA ILE A 435 -1.16 -13.15 24.44
C ILE A 435 -2.28 -12.84 25.45
N TYR A 436 -1.95 -12.22 26.59
CA TYR A 436 -2.92 -11.77 27.60
C TYR A 436 -3.34 -10.33 27.34
N LEU A 437 -4.64 -10.08 27.15
CA LEU A 437 -5.22 -8.75 27.05
C LEU A 437 -5.87 -8.35 28.37
N ALA A 438 -5.55 -7.16 28.90
CA ALA A 438 -6.00 -6.72 30.21
C ALA A 438 -7.34 -5.98 30.17
N GLY A 439 -7.99 -5.83 31.33
CA GLY A 439 -9.26 -5.13 31.47
C GLY A 439 -9.12 -3.60 31.45
N LEU A 440 -10.24 -2.92 31.69
CA LEU A 440 -10.29 -1.45 31.84
C LEU A 440 -9.28 -0.98 32.89
N THR A 441 -8.73 0.24 32.73
CA THR A 441 -7.76 0.91 33.60
C THR A 441 -6.41 0.19 33.82
N CYS A 442 -6.20 -0.97 33.20
CA CYS A 442 -4.96 -1.73 33.33
C CYS A 442 -3.85 -1.19 32.41
N THR A 443 -2.60 -1.51 32.75
CA THR A 443 -1.45 -1.43 31.84
C THR A 443 -0.91 -2.82 31.51
N GLU A 444 0.19 -2.89 30.75
CA GLU A 444 1.00 -4.09 30.54
C GLU A 444 1.43 -4.79 31.85
N ASP A 445 1.44 -4.07 32.99
CA ASP A 445 1.89 -4.60 34.28
C ASP A 445 0.82 -5.37 35.04
N ASN A 446 -0.47 -5.02 34.91
CA ASN A 446 -1.53 -5.56 35.76
C ASN A 446 -1.67 -7.09 35.62
N GLY A 447 -1.70 -7.57 34.37
CA GLY A 447 -1.80 -9.00 34.07
C GLY A 447 -0.56 -9.78 34.55
N ALA A 448 0.62 -9.22 34.30
CA ALA A 448 1.90 -9.81 34.69
C ALA A 448 2.04 -9.92 36.22
N GLN A 449 1.68 -8.87 36.96
CA GLN A 449 1.86 -8.83 38.42
C GLN A 449 0.79 -9.62 39.19
N LYS A 450 -0.44 -9.73 38.66
CA LYS A 450 -1.61 -10.18 39.43
C LYS A 450 -2.34 -11.38 38.84
N GLY A 451 -2.06 -11.77 37.59
CA GLY A 451 -2.79 -12.83 36.88
C GLY A 451 -2.43 -14.26 37.28
N GLY A 452 -1.27 -14.50 37.91
CA GLY A 452 -0.86 -15.83 38.40
C GLY A 452 -0.32 -16.82 37.36
N PHE A 453 -0.34 -16.46 36.06
CA PHE A 453 -0.11 -17.38 34.94
C PHE A 453 1.28 -18.06 34.89
N PHE A 454 2.33 -17.42 35.41
CA PHE A 454 3.73 -17.79 35.14
C PHE A 454 4.14 -19.20 35.58
N LYS A 455 3.63 -19.69 36.71
CA LYS A 455 3.98 -21.02 37.24
C LYS A 455 3.67 -22.11 36.21
N ASP A 456 2.47 -22.06 35.65
CA ASP A 456 1.99 -23.11 34.76
C ASP A 456 2.46 -22.86 33.32
N ALA A 457 2.64 -21.61 32.91
CA ALA A 457 3.27 -21.28 31.62
C ALA A 457 4.75 -21.72 31.57
N ALA A 458 5.45 -21.70 32.71
CA ALA A 458 6.80 -22.23 32.83
C ALA A 458 6.84 -23.76 32.69
N SER A 459 5.97 -24.49 33.41
CA SER A 459 5.91 -25.95 33.30
C SER A 459 5.43 -26.41 31.92
N GLU A 460 4.55 -25.63 31.28
CA GLU A 460 4.10 -25.91 29.92
C GLU A 460 5.12 -25.44 28.86
N GLY A 461 6.08 -24.58 29.20
CA GLY A 461 7.08 -24.05 28.26
C GLY A 461 6.48 -23.07 27.24
N ILE A 462 5.60 -22.18 27.70
CA ILE A 462 4.87 -21.18 26.90
C ILE A 462 5.38 -19.77 27.25
N ALA A 463 5.66 -18.93 26.25
CA ALA A 463 5.92 -17.51 26.46
C ALA A 463 4.61 -16.72 26.57
N ILE A 464 4.53 -15.71 27.45
CA ILE A 464 3.35 -14.84 27.57
C ILE A 464 3.69 -13.38 27.24
N LEU A 465 2.96 -12.79 26.30
CA LEU A 465 2.95 -11.35 26.02
C LEU A 465 1.84 -10.65 26.82
N PHE A 466 2.19 -9.56 27.49
CA PHE A 466 1.26 -8.61 28.11
C PHE A 466 1.47 -7.24 27.43
N PRO A 467 0.65 -6.88 26.44
CA PRO A 467 0.68 -5.57 25.82
C PRO A 467 -0.04 -4.55 26.71
N ASP A 468 0.11 -3.27 26.38
CA ASP A 468 -0.72 -2.23 26.99
C ASP A 468 -2.19 -2.28 26.48
N THR A 469 -3.10 -1.61 27.17
CA THR A 469 -4.56 -1.58 26.91
C THR A 469 -5.01 -0.48 25.96
N SER A 470 -4.21 0.57 25.81
CA SER A 470 -4.54 1.81 25.10
C SER A 470 -3.25 2.54 24.67
N PRO A 471 -3.30 3.39 23.63
CA PRO A 471 -2.13 4.13 23.15
C PRO A 471 -1.85 5.37 24.02
N ARG A 472 -1.17 5.18 25.14
CA ARG A 472 -0.90 6.26 26.11
C ARG A 472 -0.13 7.44 25.51
N GLY A 473 -0.63 8.65 25.77
CA GLY A 473 0.00 9.91 25.39
C GLY A 473 -0.25 10.36 23.94
N ALA A 474 -1.39 10.01 23.35
CA ALA A 474 -1.76 10.45 22.01
C ALA A 474 -2.08 11.96 21.92
N GLY A 475 -2.51 12.58 23.02
CA GLY A 475 -2.93 13.97 23.08
C GLY A 475 -4.32 14.21 22.49
N VAL A 476 -5.17 13.17 22.45
CA VAL A 476 -6.52 13.25 21.88
C VAL A 476 -7.48 13.88 22.89
N GLN A 477 -8.22 14.90 22.47
CA GLN A 477 -9.19 15.57 23.33
C GLN A 477 -10.24 14.58 23.84
N GLY A 478 -10.36 14.46 25.17
CA GLY A 478 -11.30 13.57 25.84
C GLY A 478 -10.78 12.16 26.13
N GLU A 479 -9.50 11.85 25.86
CA GLU A 479 -8.98 10.49 26.10
C GLU A 479 -8.67 10.18 27.58
N ASP A 480 -8.48 11.20 28.41
CA ASP A 480 -8.24 11.07 29.85
C ASP A 480 -9.46 11.49 30.70
N ASP A 481 -10.58 11.88 30.07
CA ASP A 481 -11.78 12.40 30.76
C ASP A 481 -12.58 11.31 31.48
N ASP A 482 -12.53 10.07 30.99
CA ASP A 482 -13.36 8.94 31.43
C ASP A 482 -12.51 7.66 31.63
N TRP A 483 -12.76 6.93 32.72
CA TRP A 483 -12.03 5.71 33.07
C TRP A 483 -12.42 4.47 32.24
N ASP A 484 -13.59 4.51 31.59
CA ASP A 484 -14.13 3.49 30.70
C ASP A 484 -14.09 3.90 29.21
N PHE A 485 -13.24 4.87 28.88
CA PHE A 485 -12.93 5.29 27.51
C PHE A 485 -11.44 5.69 27.37
N GLY A 486 -10.99 6.05 26.17
CA GLY A 486 -9.64 6.56 25.88
C GLY A 486 -8.49 5.78 26.51
N THR A 487 -7.63 6.48 27.25
CA THR A 487 -6.51 5.92 28.04
C THR A 487 -6.99 4.84 29.02
N GLY A 488 -8.19 4.98 29.58
CA GLY A 488 -8.79 3.98 30.48
C GLY A 488 -9.25 2.71 29.77
N ALA A 489 -9.70 2.80 28.52
CA ALA A 489 -10.27 1.68 27.78
C ALA A 489 -10.11 1.80 26.25
N GLY A 490 -8.96 1.35 25.71
CA GLY A 490 -8.68 1.35 24.27
C GLY A 490 -9.46 0.31 23.43
N PHE A 491 -10.26 -0.53 24.08
CA PHE A 491 -11.21 -1.50 23.50
C PHE A 491 -10.68 -2.49 22.45
N TYR A 492 -9.35 -2.61 22.29
CA TYR A 492 -8.66 -3.55 21.39
C TYR A 492 -9.10 -3.54 19.91
N LEU A 493 -9.66 -2.42 19.46
CA LEU A 493 -10.10 -2.17 18.07
C LEU A 493 -9.11 -1.29 17.29
N ASP A 494 -9.33 -1.16 15.98
CA ASP A 494 -8.79 -0.05 15.19
C ASP A 494 -9.90 1.00 15.01
N ALA A 495 -9.68 2.22 15.52
CA ALA A 495 -10.64 3.31 15.50
C ALA A 495 -10.76 3.96 14.11
N THR A 496 -11.98 4.32 13.72
CA THR A 496 -12.30 4.98 12.45
C THR A 496 -12.93 6.36 12.64
N ALA A 497 -13.32 6.71 13.87
CA ALA A 497 -13.66 8.07 14.25
C ALA A 497 -12.42 8.99 14.10
N PRO A 498 -12.50 10.12 13.37
CA PRO A 498 -11.31 10.91 13.01
C PRO A 498 -10.44 11.37 14.17
N ALA A 499 -11.02 11.64 15.35
CA ALA A 499 -10.27 12.06 16.55
C ALA A 499 -9.31 10.98 17.07
N PHE A 500 -9.70 9.71 16.99
CA PHE A 500 -8.95 8.58 17.58
C PHE A 500 -8.16 7.78 16.53
N SER A 501 -8.62 7.78 15.27
CA SER A 501 -8.10 6.95 14.17
C SER A 501 -6.61 7.10 13.81
N THR A 502 -5.92 8.12 14.31
CA THR A 502 -4.47 8.29 14.12
C THR A 502 -3.67 7.33 15.00
N HIS A 503 -4.09 7.15 16.26
CA HIS A 503 -3.32 6.49 17.32
C HIS A 503 -3.99 5.24 17.89
N TYR A 504 -5.33 5.18 17.93
CA TYR A 504 -6.08 4.05 18.50
C TYR A 504 -6.21 2.93 17.47
N LYS A 505 -5.10 2.21 17.26
CA LYS A 505 -4.99 1.05 16.36
C LYS A 505 -4.55 -0.20 17.13
N MET A 506 -5.28 -0.49 18.20
CA MET A 506 -4.95 -1.57 19.12
C MET A 506 -5.14 -2.94 18.46
N TYR A 507 -6.14 -3.12 17.61
CA TYR A 507 -6.29 -4.38 16.86
C TYR A 507 -5.06 -4.66 15.99
N THR A 508 -4.61 -3.71 15.18
CA THR A 508 -3.42 -3.88 14.33
C THR A 508 -2.13 -4.01 15.16
N HIS A 509 -2.02 -3.32 16.28
CA HIS A 509 -0.88 -3.42 17.20
C HIS A 509 -0.75 -4.83 17.81
N ILE A 510 -1.85 -5.42 18.30
CA ILE A 510 -1.88 -6.77 18.88
C ILE A 510 -1.72 -7.87 17.83
N THR A 511 -2.38 -7.75 16.67
CA THR A 511 -2.40 -8.83 15.66
C THR A 511 -1.15 -8.87 14.78
N SER A 512 -0.54 -7.71 14.52
CA SER A 512 0.48 -7.53 13.48
C SER A 512 1.80 -6.95 13.99
N GLU A 513 1.80 -5.84 14.72
CA GLU A 513 3.05 -5.16 15.13
C GLU A 513 3.82 -5.96 16.19
N LEU A 514 3.17 -6.28 17.33
CA LEU A 514 3.82 -6.99 18.42
C LEU A 514 4.26 -8.43 18.03
N PRO A 515 3.46 -9.25 17.31
CA PRO A 515 3.92 -10.57 16.87
C PRO A 515 5.12 -10.50 15.90
N SER A 516 5.17 -9.49 15.03
CA SER A 516 6.31 -9.29 14.12
C SER A 516 7.59 -8.90 14.87
N LEU A 517 7.46 -7.99 15.84
CA LEU A 517 8.54 -7.61 16.76
C LEU A 517 9.04 -8.82 17.57
N LEU A 518 8.12 -9.61 18.15
CA LEU A 518 8.47 -10.78 18.95
C LEU A 518 9.19 -11.86 18.15
N ALA A 519 8.72 -12.16 16.94
CA ALA A 519 9.31 -13.19 16.08
C ALA A 519 10.76 -12.88 15.64
N ALA A 520 11.09 -11.59 15.51
CA ALA A 520 12.41 -11.09 15.13
C ALA A 520 13.37 -10.95 16.32
N SER A 521 12.87 -10.59 17.51
CA SER A 521 13.70 -10.29 18.69
C SER A 521 13.87 -11.45 19.69
N PHE A 522 12.98 -12.44 19.71
CA PHE A 522 12.93 -13.46 20.78
C PHE A 522 12.84 -14.91 20.25
N PRO A 523 13.18 -15.93 21.08
CA PRO A 523 13.05 -17.35 20.76
C PRO A 523 11.57 -17.84 20.77
N ILE A 524 10.70 -17.11 20.09
CA ILE A 524 9.25 -17.33 20.08
C ILE A 524 8.78 -17.76 18.68
N ASP A 525 7.84 -18.69 18.66
CA ASP A 525 7.18 -19.23 17.47
C ASP A 525 5.74 -18.68 17.36
N ILE A 526 5.58 -17.63 16.55
CA ILE A 526 4.29 -16.99 16.31
C ILE A 526 3.31 -17.82 15.46
N THR A 527 3.71 -18.99 14.95
CA THR A 527 2.81 -19.92 14.22
C THR A 527 2.05 -20.87 15.16
N ARG A 528 2.52 -20.98 16.40
CA ARG A 528 1.81 -21.60 17.54
C ARG A 528 1.50 -20.49 18.55
N ARG A 529 0.46 -19.72 18.26
CA ARG A 529 -0.03 -18.66 19.13
C ARG A 529 -1.50 -18.85 19.54
N SER A 530 -1.84 -18.42 20.75
CA SER A 530 -3.21 -18.33 21.27
C SER A 530 -3.40 -16.98 21.97
N ILE A 531 -4.64 -16.62 22.28
CA ILE A 531 -4.99 -15.33 22.87
C ILE A 531 -5.96 -15.49 24.02
N PHE A 532 -5.80 -14.69 25.07
CA PHE A 532 -6.74 -14.65 26.18
C PHE A 532 -6.81 -13.27 26.83
N GLY A 533 -7.75 -13.05 27.73
CA GLY A 533 -7.81 -11.78 28.46
C GLY A 533 -8.89 -11.70 29.52
N HIS A 534 -8.98 -10.52 30.15
CA HIS A 534 -9.97 -10.20 31.18
C HIS A 534 -10.84 -9.00 30.77
N SER A 535 -12.16 -9.06 31.00
CA SER A 535 -13.06 -7.90 30.83
C SER A 535 -13.04 -7.37 29.38
N MET A 536 -12.71 -6.09 29.17
CA MET A 536 -12.42 -5.51 27.84
C MET A 536 -11.32 -6.28 27.07
N GLY A 537 -10.32 -6.83 27.75
CA GLY A 537 -9.33 -7.71 27.12
C GLY A 537 -9.86 -9.11 26.81
N GLY A 538 -10.82 -9.60 27.60
CA GLY A 538 -11.55 -10.84 27.30
C GLY A 538 -12.41 -10.69 26.05
N HIS A 539 -13.07 -9.54 25.90
CA HIS A 539 -13.68 -9.10 24.65
C HIS A 539 -12.67 -9.11 23.49
N GLY A 540 -11.53 -8.42 23.64
CA GLY A 540 -10.50 -8.34 22.61
C GLY A 540 -9.97 -9.72 22.20
N ALA A 541 -9.82 -10.65 23.14
CA ALA A 541 -9.37 -12.01 22.85
C ALA A 541 -10.39 -12.79 22.01
N LEU A 542 -11.69 -12.69 22.34
CA LEU A 542 -12.76 -13.35 21.58
C LEU A 542 -12.94 -12.73 20.19
N THR A 543 -12.93 -11.40 20.07
CA THR A 543 -13.12 -10.71 18.79
C THR A 543 -11.92 -10.90 17.86
N ILE A 544 -10.68 -10.79 18.35
CA ILE A 544 -9.48 -11.04 17.55
C ILE A 544 -9.41 -12.50 17.10
N TYR A 545 -9.80 -13.47 17.94
CA TYR A 545 -9.85 -14.88 17.54
C TYR A 545 -10.85 -15.13 16.40
N LEU A 546 -12.08 -14.63 16.54
CA LEU A 546 -13.16 -14.88 15.56
C LEU A 546 -13.08 -14.03 14.28
N SER A 547 -12.41 -12.87 14.32
CA SER A 547 -12.18 -12.03 13.12
C SER A 547 -10.85 -12.30 12.41
N SER A 548 -9.96 -13.12 13.01
CA SER A 548 -8.75 -13.59 12.34
C SER A 548 -9.04 -14.75 11.36
N PRO A 549 -8.25 -14.92 10.29
CA PRO A 549 -8.35 -16.10 9.43
C PRO A 549 -8.20 -17.40 10.24
N PRO A 550 -8.97 -18.47 9.94
CA PRO A 550 -8.88 -19.75 10.66
C PRO A 550 -7.45 -20.27 10.79
N GLY A 551 -7.11 -20.78 11.99
CA GLY A 551 -5.77 -21.26 12.32
C GLY A 551 -4.72 -20.18 12.66
N THR A 552 -5.04 -18.88 12.53
CA THR A 552 -4.14 -17.77 12.94
C THR A 552 -3.81 -17.80 14.43
N TYR A 553 -4.78 -18.22 15.23
CA TYR A 553 -4.69 -18.50 16.66
C TYR A 553 -5.21 -19.92 16.93
N ARG A 554 -4.59 -20.68 17.84
CA ARG A 554 -4.94 -22.08 18.10
C ARG A 554 -6.12 -22.24 19.05
N SER A 555 -6.33 -21.27 19.94
CA SER A 555 -7.45 -21.23 20.89
C SER A 555 -7.62 -19.84 21.49
N ALA A 556 -8.80 -19.55 22.03
CA ALA A 556 -9.11 -18.34 22.77
C ALA A 556 -9.65 -18.63 24.17
N SER A 557 -9.38 -17.76 25.15
CA SER A 557 -10.10 -17.81 26.42
C SER A 557 -10.33 -16.44 27.05
N ALA A 558 -11.31 -16.33 27.95
CA ALA A 558 -11.62 -15.05 28.57
C ALA A 558 -12.17 -15.17 30.00
N PHE A 559 -11.69 -14.30 30.88
CA PHE A 559 -12.23 -14.05 32.21
C PHE A 559 -13.20 -12.86 32.16
N ALA A 560 -14.43 -13.04 32.63
CA ALA A 560 -15.47 -12.01 32.68
C ALA A 560 -15.58 -11.12 31.41
N PRO A 561 -15.61 -11.66 30.18
CA PRO A 561 -15.58 -10.87 28.95
C PRO A 561 -16.81 -10.00 28.72
N ILE A 562 -16.60 -8.86 28.06
CA ILE A 562 -17.67 -8.09 27.40
C ILE A 562 -18.05 -8.83 26.10
N SER A 563 -18.93 -9.83 26.21
CA SER A 563 -19.16 -10.86 25.20
C SER A 563 -20.07 -10.43 24.05
N ASN A 564 -21.02 -9.53 24.35
CA ASN A 564 -21.94 -8.93 23.38
C ASN A 564 -21.94 -7.40 23.52
N PRO A 565 -20.80 -6.73 23.21
CA PRO A 565 -20.61 -5.30 23.40
C PRO A 565 -21.62 -4.44 22.62
N THR A 566 -22.18 -4.93 21.50
CA THR A 566 -23.22 -4.20 20.75
C THR A 566 -24.50 -4.04 21.55
N GLU A 567 -24.73 -4.85 22.59
CA GLU A 567 -25.91 -4.74 23.46
C GLU A 567 -25.67 -4.16 24.85
N CYS A 568 -24.44 -4.13 25.35
CA CYS A 568 -24.15 -3.60 26.69
C CYS A 568 -23.79 -2.09 26.72
N PRO A 569 -23.94 -1.40 27.86
CA PRO A 569 -23.63 0.03 27.99
C PRO A 569 -22.18 0.40 27.62
N TRP A 570 -21.18 -0.35 28.09
CA TRP A 570 -19.77 -0.07 27.79
C TRP A 570 -19.45 -0.17 26.30
N GLY A 571 -19.90 -1.22 25.61
CA GLY A 571 -19.64 -1.38 24.18
C GLY A 571 -20.39 -0.35 23.35
N LYS A 572 -21.64 -0.03 23.71
CA LYS A 572 -22.40 1.08 23.10
C LYS A 572 -21.67 2.43 23.25
N LYS A 573 -21.04 2.71 24.41
CA LYS A 573 -20.18 3.90 24.61
C LYS A 573 -18.92 3.85 23.76
N ALA A 574 -18.13 2.77 23.87
CA ALA A 574 -16.85 2.63 23.21
C ALA A 574 -16.97 2.68 21.68
N PHE A 575 -17.90 1.93 21.09
CA PHE A 575 -18.13 1.96 19.64
C PHE A 575 -18.64 3.32 19.16
N GLY A 576 -19.54 3.97 19.90
CA GLY A 576 -20.04 5.31 19.58
C GLY A 576 -18.96 6.40 19.60
N GLY A 577 -17.88 6.21 20.38
CA GLY A 577 -16.73 7.13 20.41
C GLY A 577 -15.62 6.80 19.41
N TYR A 578 -15.30 5.51 19.21
CA TYR A 578 -14.16 5.07 18.38
C TYR A 578 -14.49 4.78 16.92
N LEU A 579 -15.73 4.41 16.59
CA LEU A 579 -16.12 3.95 15.25
C LEU A 579 -17.07 4.95 14.58
N LYS A 580 -16.81 5.27 13.32
CA LYS A 580 -17.55 6.29 12.57
C LYS A 580 -19.02 5.90 12.32
N GLY A 581 -19.29 4.62 12.13
CA GLY A 581 -20.62 4.00 12.07
C GLY A 581 -21.10 3.45 13.42
N GLY A 582 -20.38 3.69 14.51
CA GLY A 582 -20.75 3.29 15.86
C GLY A 582 -20.99 1.78 16.00
N VAL A 583 -22.10 1.44 16.65
CA VAL A 583 -22.49 0.05 16.95
C VAL A 583 -22.71 -0.80 15.69
N GLU A 584 -23.19 -0.22 14.58
CA GLU A 584 -23.42 -0.98 13.34
C GLU A 584 -22.10 -1.36 12.65
N GLU A 585 -21.09 -0.48 12.66
CA GLU A 585 -19.73 -0.79 12.20
C GLU A 585 -19.05 -1.85 13.09
N ALA A 586 -19.39 -1.89 14.38
CA ALA A 586 -18.83 -2.86 15.31
C ALA A 586 -19.29 -4.30 15.07
N LYS A 587 -20.53 -4.53 14.62
CA LYS A 587 -21.11 -5.87 14.45
C LYS A 587 -20.29 -6.78 13.53
N GLU A 588 -19.70 -6.22 12.47
CA GLU A 588 -18.98 -7.00 11.45
C GLU A 588 -17.60 -7.52 11.91
N ARG A 589 -17.03 -6.97 12.99
CA ARG A 589 -15.62 -7.23 13.36
C ARG A 589 -15.28 -7.21 14.86
N TYR A 590 -16.10 -6.54 15.68
CA TYR A 590 -15.80 -6.25 17.08
C TYR A 590 -16.90 -6.72 18.05
N ASP A 591 -17.86 -7.55 17.64
CA ASP A 591 -18.75 -8.26 18.57
C ASP A 591 -18.63 -9.78 18.40
N ALA A 592 -18.15 -10.46 19.45
CA ALA A 592 -17.93 -11.90 19.43
C ALA A 592 -19.25 -12.69 19.31
N THR A 593 -20.35 -12.15 19.83
CA THR A 593 -21.70 -12.75 19.74
C THR A 593 -22.29 -12.60 18.35
N GLU A 594 -21.96 -11.54 17.60
CA GLU A 594 -22.32 -11.44 16.18
C GLU A 594 -21.42 -12.30 15.29
N LEU A 595 -20.09 -12.24 15.49
CA LEU A 595 -19.12 -13.02 14.71
C LEU A 595 -19.36 -14.53 14.79
N ILE A 596 -19.67 -15.08 15.97
CA ILE A 596 -19.83 -16.54 16.13
C ILE A 596 -21.01 -17.11 15.33
N LYS A 597 -22.06 -16.31 15.07
CA LYS A 597 -23.22 -16.71 14.23
C LYS A 597 -22.79 -17.14 12.82
N GLY A 598 -21.85 -16.38 12.25
CA GLY A 598 -21.28 -16.62 10.93
C GLY A 598 -20.17 -17.68 10.89
N TYR A 599 -19.51 -17.96 12.01
CA TYR A 599 -18.37 -18.89 12.06
C TYR A 599 -18.82 -20.35 11.86
N LYS A 600 -18.11 -21.10 11.01
CA LYS A 600 -18.44 -22.49 10.62
C LYS A 600 -17.26 -23.46 10.65
N GLU A 601 -16.02 -22.96 10.75
CA GLU A 601 -14.86 -23.81 11.05
C GLU A 601 -14.86 -24.14 12.56
N PRO A 602 -14.26 -25.26 12.99
CA PRO A 602 -14.22 -25.64 14.40
C PRO A 602 -13.50 -24.61 15.28
N VAL A 603 -14.00 -24.41 16.50
CA VAL A 603 -13.48 -23.39 17.44
C VAL A 603 -13.08 -23.98 18.79
N HIS A 604 -12.16 -23.30 19.47
CA HIS A 604 -11.61 -23.73 20.76
C HIS A 604 -11.64 -22.55 21.74
N ILE A 605 -12.74 -22.39 22.47
CA ILE A 605 -13.03 -21.23 23.32
C ILE A 605 -13.40 -21.65 24.76
N LEU A 606 -12.72 -21.05 25.74
CA LEU A 606 -13.04 -21.17 27.17
C LEU A 606 -13.40 -19.80 27.77
N VAL A 607 -14.58 -19.66 28.35
CA VAL A 607 -15.01 -18.44 29.07
C VAL A 607 -15.36 -18.79 30.50
N ASP A 608 -14.86 -18.00 31.45
CA ASP A 608 -15.24 -18.07 32.86
C ASP A 608 -15.77 -16.71 33.32
N TYR A 609 -16.84 -16.70 34.13
CA TYR A 609 -17.39 -15.47 34.72
C TYR A 609 -17.94 -15.70 36.12
N GLY A 610 -17.74 -14.73 37.01
CA GLY A 610 -18.19 -14.82 38.40
C GLY A 610 -19.66 -14.41 38.56
N THR A 611 -20.47 -15.22 39.27
CA THR A 611 -21.87 -14.82 39.58
C THR A 611 -21.95 -13.74 40.67
N GLY A 612 -20.87 -13.53 41.42
CA GLY A 612 -20.67 -12.42 42.36
C GLY A 612 -20.32 -11.09 41.67
N ASP A 613 -19.90 -11.11 40.41
CA ASP A 613 -19.46 -9.93 39.66
C ASP A 613 -20.57 -8.88 39.50
N ASN A 614 -20.23 -7.62 39.81
CA ASN A 614 -21.16 -6.48 39.70
C ASN A 614 -21.38 -6.04 38.26
N PHE A 615 -20.40 -6.17 37.36
CA PHE A 615 -20.54 -5.84 35.94
C PHE A 615 -21.34 -6.90 35.20
N TYR A 616 -21.24 -8.18 35.61
CA TYR A 616 -22.19 -9.21 35.20
C TYR A 616 -23.63 -8.83 35.58
N LYS A 617 -23.88 -8.52 36.87
CA LYS A 617 -25.20 -8.10 37.38
C LYS A 617 -25.74 -6.80 36.74
N GLN A 618 -24.86 -5.92 36.26
CA GLN A 618 -25.21 -4.70 35.52
C GLN A 618 -25.49 -4.94 34.02
N GLY A 619 -25.36 -6.17 33.52
CA GLY A 619 -25.56 -6.48 32.11
C GLY A 619 -24.43 -6.00 31.19
N GLN A 620 -23.22 -5.79 31.72
CA GLN A 620 -22.05 -5.39 30.92
C GLN A 620 -21.45 -6.56 30.14
N LEU A 621 -21.52 -7.78 30.67
CA LEU A 621 -20.71 -8.91 30.19
C LEU A 621 -21.45 -9.83 29.21
N LEU A 622 -22.71 -10.15 29.49
CA LEU A 622 -23.61 -10.92 28.63
C LEU A 622 -23.04 -12.26 28.07
N PRO A 623 -22.32 -13.09 28.85
CA PRO A 623 -21.76 -14.36 28.36
C PRO A 623 -22.83 -15.36 27.91
N GLU A 624 -24.05 -15.26 28.44
CA GLU A 624 -25.22 -16.06 28.03
C GLU A 624 -25.61 -15.79 26.57
N ASN A 625 -25.49 -14.53 26.10
CA ASN A 625 -25.79 -14.17 24.71
C ASN A 625 -24.80 -14.85 23.75
N PHE A 626 -23.51 -14.86 24.12
CA PHE A 626 -22.46 -15.53 23.35
C PHE A 626 -22.65 -17.05 23.32
N LEU A 627 -22.91 -17.69 24.47
CA LEU A 627 -23.19 -19.13 24.55
C LEU A 627 -24.42 -19.52 23.72
N LYS A 628 -25.47 -18.68 23.73
CA LYS A 628 -26.66 -18.87 22.91
C LYS A 628 -26.31 -18.78 21.41
N ALA A 629 -25.64 -17.71 20.98
CA ALA A 629 -25.27 -17.52 19.58
C ALA A 629 -24.34 -18.62 19.06
N ALA A 630 -23.40 -19.10 19.88
CA ALA A 630 -22.55 -20.25 19.60
C ALA A 630 -23.35 -21.53 19.29
N ARG A 631 -24.28 -21.89 20.18
CA ARG A 631 -25.16 -23.06 20.00
C ARG A 631 -26.11 -22.92 18.82
N GLU A 632 -26.62 -21.71 18.56
CA GLU A 632 -27.46 -21.41 17.38
C GLU A 632 -26.65 -21.44 16.07
N ALA A 633 -25.33 -21.21 16.11
CA ALA A 633 -24.44 -21.30 14.97
C ALA A 633 -24.00 -22.73 14.62
N GLY A 634 -24.09 -23.66 15.58
CA GLY A 634 -23.77 -25.09 15.44
C GLY A 634 -22.66 -25.63 16.35
N HIS A 635 -22.01 -24.78 17.16
CA HIS A 635 -20.85 -25.17 17.99
C HIS A 635 -21.27 -25.91 19.26
N ASP A 636 -20.51 -26.92 19.66
CA ASP A 636 -20.82 -27.78 20.83
C ASP A 636 -20.05 -27.40 22.13
N GLU A 637 -20.25 -28.18 23.19
CA GLU A 637 -19.64 -27.95 24.52
C GLU A 637 -18.20 -28.47 24.65
N VAL A 638 -17.66 -29.13 23.64
CA VAL A 638 -16.22 -29.42 23.50
C VAL A 638 -15.51 -28.21 22.87
N GLU A 639 -16.17 -27.58 21.89
CA GLU A 639 -15.68 -26.39 21.18
C GLU A 639 -15.77 -25.10 22.00
N ILE A 640 -16.94 -24.83 22.61
CA ILE A 640 -17.22 -23.62 23.38
C ILE A 640 -17.69 -23.98 24.79
N ARG A 641 -16.83 -23.68 25.78
CA ARG A 641 -17.11 -23.90 27.20
C ARG A 641 -17.28 -22.57 27.90
N VAL A 642 -18.51 -22.24 28.30
CA VAL A 642 -18.83 -21.04 29.11
C VAL A 642 -19.20 -21.49 30.52
N ARG A 643 -18.40 -21.11 31.52
CA ARG A 643 -18.49 -21.54 32.92
C ARG A 643 -18.89 -20.39 33.83
N SER A 644 -19.99 -20.55 34.56
CA SER A 644 -20.34 -19.69 35.68
C SER A 644 -19.62 -20.16 36.94
N GLN A 645 -18.97 -19.23 37.65
CA GLN A 645 -18.21 -19.49 38.86
C GLN A 645 -18.92 -18.83 40.05
N GLU A 646 -19.42 -19.64 40.98
CA GLU A 646 -20.33 -19.15 42.03
C GLU A 646 -19.64 -18.21 43.02
N GLY A 647 -20.20 -17.01 43.22
CA GLY A 647 -19.74 -16.04 44.21
C GLY A 647 -18.49 -15.24 43.84
N TYR A 648 -17.74 -15.66 42.82
CA TYR A 648 -16.55 -14.93 42.33
C TYR A 648 -16.90 -13.56 41.72
N ASP A 649 -15.94 -12.64 41.73
CA ASP A 649 -16.10 -11.24 41.31
C ASP A 649 -15.26 -10.88 40.05
N HIS A 650 -15.15 -9.59 39.75
CA HIS A 650 -14.36 -9.06 38.62
C HIS A 650 -12.87 -8.85 38.92
N SER A 651 -12.37 -9.37 40.04
CA SER A 651 -11.04 -9.02 40.54
C SER A 651 -9.95 -9.95 40.01
N TYR A 652 -8.69 -9.56 40.21
CA TYR A 652 -7.56 -10.45 39.99
C TYR A 652 -7.53 -11.66 40.94
N PHE A 653 -8.31 -11.69 42.03
CA PHE A 653 -8.47 -12.92 42.82
C PHE A 653 -9.18 -13.99 42.00
N PHE A 654 -10.33 -13.66 41.39
CA PHE A 654 -11.05 -14.54 40.44
C PHE A 654 -10.13 -15.02 39.30
N ILE A 655 -9.44 -14.09 38.62
CA ILE A 655 -8.51 -14.42 37.52
C ILE A 655 -7.41 -15.38 38.01
N SER A 656 -6.77 -15.08 39.14
CA SER A 656 -5.68 -15.91 39.68
C SER A 656 -6.12 -17.30 40.17
N THR A 657 -7.39 -17.46 40.57
CA THR A 657 -7.96 -18.76 40.95
C THR A 657 -8.08 -19.69 39.74
N PHE A 658 -8.54 -19.16 38.59
CA PHE A 658 -8.79 -19.95 37.38
C PHE A 658 -7.68 -19.83 36.32
N ALA A 659 -6.60 -19.10 36.62
CA ALA A 659 -5.43 -18.91 35.77
C ALA A 659 -4.82 -20.24 35.26
N SER A 660 -4.75 -21.25 36.13
CA SER A 660 -4.18 -22.56 35.82
C SER A 660 -4.97 -23.27 34.72
N ASP A 661 -6.31 -23.34 34.87
CA ASP A 661 -7.23 -23.92 33.89
C ASP A 661 -7.04 -23.31 32.49
N HIS A 662 -6.92 -21.99 32.41
CA HIS A 662 -6.79 -21.28 31.12
C HIS A 662 -5.42 -21.54 30.48
N VAL A 663 -4.33 -21.55 31.26
CA VAL A 663 -2.99 -21.86 30.73
C VAL A 663 -2.92 -23.31 30.24
N HIS A 664 -3.43 -24.28 31.01
CA HIS A 664 -3.47 -25.68 30.58
C HIS A 664 -4.43 -25.90 29.39
N PHE A 665 -5.57 -25.20 29.34
CA PHE A 665 -6.46 -25.19 28.18
C PHE A 665 -5.71 -24.76 26.91
N HIS A 666 -4.96 -23.65 26.96
CA HIS A 666 -4.16 -23.22 25.82
C HIS A 666 -3.00 -24.17 25.49
N ALA A 667 -2.34 -24.76 26.49
CA ALA A 667 -1.26 -25.71 26.29
C ALA A 667 -1.66 -26.88 25.38
N ASN A 668 -2.88 -27.42 25.55
CA ASN A 668 -3.42 -28.51 24.72
C ASN A 668 -3.42 -28.18 23.22
N PHE A 669 -3.67 -26.92 22.83
CA PHE A 669 -3.73 -26.50 21.42
C PHE A 669 -2.43 -25.85 20.91
N LEU A 670 -1.52 -25.48 21.82
CA LEU A 670 -0.19 -24.93 21.49
C LEU A 670 0.91 -26.00 21.35
N LYS A 671 0.60 -27.24 21.75
CA LYS A 671 1.50 -28.41 21.72
C LYS A 671 1.07 -29.53 20.75
N ALA A 672 -0.12 -29.43 20.18
CA ALA A 672 -0.65 -30.35 19.16
C ALA A 672 -0.04 -30.09 17.77
#